data_AF-A0A1J0TZD1-F1
#
_entry.id   AF-A0A1J0TZD1-F1
#
_cell.length_a   1.000
_cell.length_b   1.000
_cell.length_c   1.000
_cell.angle_alpha   90.00
_cell.angle_beta   90.00
_cell.angle_gamma   90.00
#
_symmetry.space_group_name_H-M   'P 1'
#
loop_
_entity.id
_entity.type
_entity.pdbx_description
1 polymer ?
#
loop_
_entity_poly.entity_id
_entity_poly.type
_entity_poly.pdbx_seq_one_letter_code
_entity_poly.pdbx_strand_id
1 'polypeptide(L)'
;MEKNNDKFTPDKVKKEHKVAFKTWWNNKALPTMSKLGNQRHLSAIRDSFGTMIPLIIAGGIGLLIDAIIFGGAGSGKVSLLGLFARAAGYSWDSIGALFADTTTSWGKASQIGALAFGQIQIATIGAMSLYFAFLLGYFLALSRNYKSPVIAGLASFAGFIIASMGQVSFFMDSKGLFTALIIGIATTELFVWFGNMKKLEIQLPAGVPPAVGKSFAVFLPMVFTLSIIGVFNILFLAPAIALPNIGFEVEQWNTLVSSGNLWNANMSGNVTLNNFANFLSSTYGVEIFQKINGGWDFTAKGAGWAMIFGQADITAVQAAFGNFGVGNQATMEAWFANFDPKNAGGLMSSTGWNSLGQFILAQGGNHGGIIGGNKGIEFLSANMFFSTNAAGEAFLTISERYVTVPIGANAFGFGAAIYRFFTSWFIGFATGNGGLGLAVIYVFFISFFWFFGVHGSNIMAAIFEPIWWMIIGVNTALISAGLSARTNLNDQVGIFGKPFFDIYMNIGGSGATLGLLIMVLILSRRRELKEVSKYALPAGCFNINEPVIFGFPLVLNPTYLAPFILSPMTAMLIGWVATGPLHLVNVVYVTVPWTTPWFLGAILATVDPMAILIALICFVVSTAIWIPFILLDNMTYYRKLKKTDPVAYEEEMKYLHDKTYRNQVKAEAKAEKNQAKIDLKKAREAKKAEHRSAKK
;
A
#
# COMPACT_ATOMS: atom_id res chain seq x y z
N MET A 1 12.94 38.63 -63.59
CA MET A 1 13.29 37.82 -62.40
C MET A 1 13.34 38.76 -61.20
N GLU A 2 12.32 38.79 -60.35
CA GLU A 2 12.43 39.42 -59.03
C GLU A 2 12.10 38.38 -57.96
N LYS A 3 12.96 38.30 -56.95
CA LYS A 3 12.94 37.22 -55.96
C LYS A 3 11.92 37.54 -54.86
N ASN A 4 11.06 36.56 -54.56
CA ASN A 4 10.21 36.58 -53.37
C ASN A 4 11.07 36.83 -52.12
N ASN A 5 10.84 37.96 -51.47
CA ASN A 5 11.59 38.39 -50.28
C ASN A 5 10.91 37.85 -49.03
N ASP A 6 10.91 36.51 -48.89
CA ASP A 6 10.21 35.81 -47.81
C ASP A 6 11.00 35.93 -46.50
N LYS A 7 10.80 37.06 -45.80
CA LYS A 7 11.50 37.37 -44.55
C LYS A 7 11.16 36.35 -43.46
N PHE A 8 12.14 35.51 -43.14
CA PHE A 8 12.18 34.69 -41.93
C PHE A 8 11.95 35.58 -40.70
N THR A 9 10.75 35.49 -40.12
CA THR A 9 10.38 36.18 -38.88
C THR A 9 10.23 35.15 -37.76
N PRO A 10 10.70 35.43 -36.53
CA PRO A 10 10.61 34.48 -35.41
C PRO A 10 9.19 34.00 -35.11
N ASP A 11 8.17 34.79 -35.46
CA ASP A 11 6.76 34.44 -35.26
C ASP A 11 6.19 33.47 -36.32
N LYS A 12 6.73 33.44 -37.56
CA LYS A 12 6.43 32.35 -38.52
C LYS A 12 6.94 31.02 -37.96
N VAL A 13 8.21 30.97 -37.56
CA VAL A 13 8.85 29.76 -36.99
C VAL A 13 8.12 29.28 -35.72
N LYS A 14 7.74 30.20 -34.81
CA LYS A 14 6.94 29.84 -33.61
C LYS A 14 5.54 29.32 -33.96
N LYS A 15 4.90 29.80 -35.03
CA LYS A 15 3.62 29.24 -35.53
C LYS A 15 3.83 27.86 -36.12
N GLU A 16 4.82 27.68 -36.99
CA GLU A 16 5.14 26.41 -37.64
C GLU A 16 5.50 25.32 -36.62
N HIS A 17 6.33 25.62 -35.62
CA HIS A 17 6.65 24.69 -34.53
C HIS A 17 5.41 24.31 -33.70
N LYS A 18 4.50 25.26 -33.42
CA LYS A 18 3.23 24.97 -32.73
C LYS A 18 2.29 24.09 -33.56
N VAL A 19 2.24 24.30 -34.88
CA VAL A 19 1.48 23.45 -35.80
C VAL A 19 2.11 22.06 -35.89
N ALA A 20 3.43 21.97 -36.07
CA ALA A 20 4.16 20.70 -36.12
C ALA A 20 3.99 19.88 -34.83
N PHE A 21 4.10 20.50 -33.65
CA PHE A 21 3.83 19.84 -32.38
C PHE A 21 2.37 19.38 -32.28
N LYS A 22 1.38 20.23 -32.61
CA LYS A 22 -0.04 19.86 -32.56
C LYS A 22 -0.38 18.72 -33.53
N THR A 23 0.23 18.70 -34.71
CA THR A 23 0.07 17.63 -35.71
C THR A 23 0.74 16.33 -35.26
N TRP A 24 1.98 16.39 -34.74
CA TRP A 24 2.64 15.21 -34.14
C TRP A 24 1.86 14.66 -32.95
N TRP A 25 1.35 15.56 -32.11
CA TRP A 25 0.55 15.23 -30.94
C TRP A 25 -0.71 14.45 -31.31
N ASN A 26 -1.51 15.00 -32.23
CA ASN A 26 -2.75 14.40 -32.70
C ASN A 26 -2.53 13.11 -33.52
N ASN A 27 -1.45 13.03 -34.31
CA ASN A 27 -1.25 11.94 -35.27
C ASN A 27 -0.36 10.80 -34.76
N LYS A 28 0.51 11.03 -33.76
CA LYS A 28 1.38 10.00 -33.16
C LYS A 28 1.13 9.80 -31.66
N ALA A 29 1.19 10.86 -30.85
CA ALA A 29 1.15 10.70 -29.39
C ALA A 29 -0.23 10.23 -28.86
N LEU A 30 -1.31 10.94 -29.20
CA LEU A 30 -2.68 10.59 -28.82
C LEU A 30 -3.08 9.16 -29.26
N PRO A 31 -2.88 8.74 -30.52
CA PRO A 31 -3.14 7.37 -30.95
C PRO A 31 -2.30 6.32 -30.21
N THR A 32 -1.07 6.64 -29.82
CA THR A 32 -0.19 5.71 -29.10
C THR A 32 -0.64 5.51 -27.65
N MET A 33 -1.00 6.58 -26.94
CA MET A 33 -1.56 6.47 -25.58
C MET A 33 -2.95 5.84 -25.58
N SER A 34 -3.77 6.10 -26.59
CA SER A 34 -5.04 5.41 -26.81
C SER A 34 -4.82 3.91 -27.04
N LYS A 35 -3.85 3.50 -27.88
CA LYS A 35 -3.48 2.09 -28.05
C LYS A 35 -2.99 1.43 -26.76
N LEU A 36 -2.22 2.15 -25.93
CA LEU A 36 -1.74 1.65 -24.64
C LEU A 36 -2.91 1.46 -23.65
N GLY A 37 -3.77 2.47 -23.48
CA GLY A 37 -4.94 2.42 -22.62
C GLY A 37 -6.03 1.44 -23.09
N ASN A 38 -6.03 1.07 -24.36
CA ASN A 38 -6.93 0.07 -24.96
C ASN A 38 -6.25 -1.30 -25.21
N GLN A 39 -5.04 -1.54 -24.66
CA GLN A 39 -4.42 -2.86 -24.73
C GLN A 39 -5.26 -3.83 -23.90
N ARG A 40 -5.66 -4.96 -24.49
CA ARG A 40 -6.73 -5.83 -23.95
C ARG A 40 -6.54 -6.29 -22.50
N HIS A 41 -5.32 -6.60 -22.09
CA HIS A 41 -4.99 -7.05 -20.73
C HIS A 41 -4.98 -5.87 -19.76
N LEU A 42 -4.38 -4.73 -20.13
CA LEU A 42 -4.39 -3.51 -19.32
C LEU A 42 -5.82 -2.98 -19.13
N SER A 43 -6.65 -3.05 -20.18
CA SER A 43 -8.09 -2.77 -20.09
C SER A 43 -8.76 -3.73 -19.12
N ALA A 44 -8.59 -5.05 -19.29
CA ALA A 44 -9.22 -6.03 -18.41
C ALA A 44 -8.82 -5.85 -16.93
N ILE A 45 -7.56 -5.57 -16.63
CA ILE A 45 -7.06 -5.29 -15.27
C ILE A 45 -7.72 -4.01 -14.72
N ARG A 46 -7.70 -2.91 -15.49
CA ARG A 46 -8.35 -1.64 -15.14
C ARG A 46 -9.84 -1.82 -14.84
N ASP A 47 -10.54 -2.51 -15.75
CA ASP A 47 -11.99 -2.66 -15.72
C ASP A 47 -12.41 -3.60 -14.56
N SER A 48 -11.56 -4.57 -14.20
CA SER A 48 -11.69 -5.40 -12.99
C SER A 48 -11.60 -4.57 -11.71
N PHE A 49 -10.50 -3.82 -11.51
CA PHE A 49 -10.36 -2.94 -10.34
C PHE A 49 -11.46 -1.88 -10.28
N GLY A 50 -11.83 -1.29 -11.42
CA GLY A 50 -12.92 -0.31 -11.51
C GLY A 50 -14.27 -0.87 -11.07
N THR A 51 -14.59 -2.10 -11.45
CA THR A 51 -15.81 -2.82 -11.03
C THR A 51 -15.83 -3.11 -9.52
N MET A 52 -14.65 -3.25 -8.91
CA MET A 52 -14.50 -3.53 -7.47
C MET A 52 -14.54 -2.28 -6.59
N ILE A 53 -14.50 -1.07 -7.14
CA ILE A 53 -14.50 0.19 -6.36
C ILE A 53 -15.67 0.26 -5.35
N PRO A 54 -16.94 -0.02 -5.69
CA PRO A 54 -18.04 0.03 -4.71
C PRO A 54 -17.88 -0.98 -3.57
N LEU A 55 -17.30 -2.15 -3.86
CA LEU A 55 -17.04 -3.22 -2.90
C LEU A 55 -15.92 -2.82 -1.93
N ILE A 56 -14.82 -2.27 -2.45
CA ILE A 56 -13.69 -1.74 -1.67
C ILE A 56 -14.14 -0.57 -0.77
N ILE A 57 -15.01 0.32 -1.29
CA ILE A 57 -15.60 1.41 -0.49
C ILE A 57 -16.46 0.87 0.64
N ALA A 58 -17.34 -0.12 0.39
CA ALA A 58 -18.15 -0.74 1.44
C ALA A 58 -17.29 -1.39 2.54
N GLY A 59 -16.24 -2.10 2.13
CA GLY A 59 -15.25 -2.70 3.02
C GLY A 59 -14.57 -1.70 3.94
N GLY A 60 -14.07 -0.62 3.36
CA GLY A 60 -13.42 0.44 4.11
C GLY A 60 -14.41 1.26 4.95
N ILE A 61 -15.69 1.38 4.59
CA ILE A 61 -16.72 1.95 5.49
C ILE A 61 -16.91 1.06 6.72
N GLY A 62 -16.94 -0.27 6.55
CA GLY A 62 -16.94 -1.21 7.68
C GLY A 62 -15.73 -1.02 8.59
N LEU A 63 -14.53 -0.97 8.01
CA LEU A 63 -13.29 -0.72 8.76
C LEU A 63 -13.26 0.66 9.43
N LEU A 64 -13.79 1.70 8.79
CA LEU A 64 -13.89 3.05 9.35
C LEU A 64 -14.83 3.07 10.57
N ILE A 65 -15.98 2.39 10.51
CA ILE A 65 -16.90 2.27 11.63
C ILE A 65 -16.23 1.53 12.79
N ASP A 66 -15.56 0.41 12.52
CA ASP A 66 -14.82 -0.34 13.53
C ASP A 66 -13.70 0.51 14.16
N ALA A 67 -12.81 1.09 13.35
CA ALA A 67 -11.70 1.91 13.81
C ALA A 67 -12.14 3.16 14.59
N ILE A 68 -13.11 3.92 14.07
CA ILE A 68 -13.51 5.22 14.63
C ILE A 68 -14.48 5.05 15.79
N ILE A 69 -15.42 4.12 15.76
CA ILE A 69 -16.42 3.98 16.82
C ILE A 69 -15.93 3.05 17.92
N PHE A 70 -15.49 1.83 17.55
CA PHE A 70 -15.24 0.74 18.49
C PHE A 70 -13.76 0.58 18.86
N GLY A 71 -12.85 0.99 17.99
CA GLY A 71 -11.40 0.91 18.19
C GLY A 71 -10.78 -0.44 17.80
N GLY A 72 -11.51 -1.34 17.12
CA GLY A 72 -11.04 -2.70 16.81
C GLY A 72 -9.86 -2.79 15.84
N ALA A 73 -9.70 -1.79 14.96
CA ALA A 73 -8.66 -1.78 13.91
C ALA A 73 -7.43 -0.91 14.23
N GLY A 74 -7.10 -0.68 15.51
CA GLY A 74 -5.94 0.14 15.89
C GLY A 74 -5.65 0.14 17.39
N SER A 75 -4.89 1.13 17.87
CA SER A 75 -4.48 1.22 19.28
C SER A 75 -5.60 1.56 20.27
N GLY A 76 -6.86 1.64 19.82
CA GLY A 76 -8.02 2.11 20.59
C GLY A 76 -8.01 3.61 20.95
N LYS A 77 -6.84 4.24 21.09
CA LYS A 77 -6.67 5.59 21.68
C LYS A 77 -7.46 6.70 20.97
N VAL A 78 -7.67 6.60 19.65
CA VAL A 78 -8.36 7.62 18.84
C VAL A 78 -9.80 7.25 18.44
N SER A 79 -10.36 6.14 18.94
CA SER A 79 -11.76 5.80 18.70
C SER A 79 -12.69 6.53 19.69
N LEU A 80 -13.98 6.62 19.35
CA LEU A 80 -15.02 7.17 20.21
C LEU A 80 -15.13 6.37 21.53
N LEU A 81 -15.06 5.04 21.46
CA LEU A 81 -14.95 4.18 22.63
C LEU A 81 -13.68 4.50 23.45
N GLY A 82 -12.55 4.77 22.79
CA GLY A 82 -11.30 5.21 23.42
C GLY A 82 -11.42 6.54 24.14
N LEU A 83 -12.12 7.50 23.55
CA LEU A 83 -12.43 8.79 24.18
C LEU A 83 -13.36 8.62 25.39
N PHE A 84 -14.33 7.70 25.34
CA PHE A 84 -15.15 7.37 26.50
C PHE A 84 -14.35 6.65 27.60
N ALA A 85 -13.46 5.72 27.26
CA ALA A 85 -12.55 5.10 28.23
C ALA A 85 -11.61 6.16 28.86
N ARG A 86 -11.11 7.12 28.06
CA ARG A 86 -10.30 8.23 28.57
C ARG A 86 -11.12 9.14 29.52
N ALA A 87 -12.37 9.44 29.18
CA ALA A 87 -13.27 10.20 30.04
C ALA A 87 -13.64 9.45 31.33
N ALA A 88 -13.66 8.11 31.29
CA ALA A 88 -13.84 7.24 32.46
C ALA A 88 -12.57 7.10 33.34
N GLY A 89 -11.47 7.79 33.00
CA GLY A 89 -10.26 7.90 33.83
C GLY A 89 -9.06 7.06 33.39
N TYR A 90 -9.19 6.20 32.37
CA TYR A 90 -8.10 5.35 31.90
C TYR A 90 -6.95 6.16 31.26
N SER A 91 -5.71 5.71 31.43
CA SER A 91 -4.54 6.35 30.79
C SER A 91 -4.48 6.01 29.30
N TRP A 92 -3.91 6.89 28.48
CA TRP A 92 -3.76 6.65 27.04
C TRP A 92 -3.08 5.32 26.72
N ASP A 93 -2.13 4.89 27.55
CA ASP A 93 -1.36 3.67 27.32
C ASP A 93 -2.12 2.41 27.78
N SER A 94 -2.99 2.53 28.79
CA SER A 94 -3.89 1.44 29.21
C SER A 94 -5.02 1.14 28.21
N ILE A 95 -5.48 2.12 27.41
CA ILE A 95 -6.64 1.95 26.50
C ILE A 95 -6.42 0.86 25.45
N GLY A 96 -5.21 0.72 24.91
CA GLY A 96 -4.91 -0.33 23.93
C GLY A 96 -5.02 -1.74 24.55
N ALA A 97 -4.43 -1.93 25.73
CA ALA A 97 -4.53 -3.19 26.47
C ALA A 97 -5.98 -3.49 26.93
N LEU A 98 -6.70 -2.46 27.37
CA LEU A 98 -8.10 -2.53 27.79
C LEU A 98 -9.03 -3.04 26.66
N PHE A 99 -8.74 -2.69 25.41
CA PHE A 99 -9.54 -3.14 24.25
C PHE A 99 -9.09 -4.50 23.71
N ALA A 100 -7.82 -4.89 23.93
CA ALA A 100 -7.33 -6.23 23.64
C ALA A 100 -7.85 -7.28 24.63
N ASP A 101 -8.10 -6.90 25.90
CA ASP A 101 -8.63 -7.80 26.92
C ASP A 101 -10.15 -8.02 26.78
N THR A 102 -10.50 -9.12 26.11
CA THR A 102 -11.87 -9.59 25.89
C THR A 102 -12.60 -10.05 27.17
N THR A 103 -11.94 -10.11 28.32
CA THR A 103 -12.65 -10.34 29.60
C THR A 103 -13.39 -9.09 30.08
N THR A 104 -12.85 -7.90 29.77
CA THR A 104 -13.41 -6.61 30.18
C THR A 104 -14.64 -6.21 29.37
N SER A 105 -15.53 -5.39 29.96
CA SER A 105 -16.68 -4.83 29.23
C SER A 105 -16.28 -3.94 28.05
N TRP A 106 -15.13 -3.26 28.15
CA TRP A 106 -14.59 -2.41 27.10
C TRP A 106 -14.03 -3.22 25.92
N GLY A 107 -13.23 -4.25 26.18
CA GLY A 107 -12.78 -5.19 25.16
C GLY A 107 -13.93 -5.94 24.49
N LYS A 108 -14.96 -6.35 25.25
CA LYS A 108 -16.20 -6.92 24.68
C LYS A 108 -16.93 -5.93 23.75
N ALA A 109 -17.03 -4.66 24.12
CA ALA A 109 -17.63 -3.63 23.26
C ALA A 109 -16.82 -3.38 21.98
N SER A 110 -15.49 -3.33 22.08
CA SER A 110 -14.57 -3.27 20.93
C SER A 110 -14.75 -4.49 20.01
N GLN A 111 -14.74 -5.69 20.59
CA GLN A 111 -14.88 -6.96 19.88
C GLN A 111 -16.24 -7.10 19.17
N ILE A 112 -17.33 -6.60 19.74
CA ILE A 112 -18.65 -6.56 19.06
C ILE A 112 -18.57 -5.68 17.80
N GLY A 113 -17.88 -4.53 17.87
CA GLY A 113 -17.61 -3.68 16.70
C GLY A 113 -16.79 -4.40 15.63
N ALA A 114 -15.68 -4.99 16.02
CA ALA A 114 -14.79 -5.74 15.12
C ALA A 114 -15.50 -6.92 14.45
N LEU A 115 -16.34 -7.66 15.18
CA LEU A 115 -17.10 -8.79 14.63
C LEU A 115 -18.28 -8.34 13.75
N ALA A 116 -18.94 -7.22 14.07
CA ALA A 116 -20.08 -6.72 13.28
C ALA A 116 -19.63 -6.03 11.98
N PHE A 117 -18.56 -5.22 12.03
CA PHE A 117 -18.14 -4.38 10.91
C PHE A 117 -16.84 -4.85 10.24
N GLY A 118 -15.93 -5.51 10.95
CA GLY A 118 -14.71 -6.09 10.37
C GLY A 118 -15.00 -7.22 9.38
N GLN A 119 -16.08 -7.98 9.56
CA GLN A 119 -16.52 -8.99 8.58
C GLN A 119 -16.89 -8.37 7.22
N ILE A 120 -17.36 -7.11 7.19
CA ILE A 120 -17.59 -6.37 5.95
C ILE A 120 -16.25 -6.11 5.24
N GLN A 121 -15.18 -5.79 5.97
CA GLN A 121 -13.84 -5.63 5.40
C GLN A 121 -13.28 -6.96 4.87
N ILE A 122 -13.46 -8.07 5.61
CA ILE A 122 -12.97 -9.40 5.21
C ILE A 122 -13.66 -9.85 3.91
N ALA A 123 -14.98 -9.69 3.82
CA ALA A 123 -15.78 -10.05 2.65
C ALA A 123 -15.59 -9.12 1.43
N THR A 124 -14.69 -8.13 1.48
CA THR A 124 -14.52 -7.13 0.42
C THR A 124 -13.04 -6.95 0.06
N ILE A 125 -12.27 -6.26 0.92
CA ILE A 125 -10.83 -6.03 0.76
C ILE A 125 -10.06 -7.31 1.11
N GLY A 126 -10.50 -8.04 2.15
CA GLY A 126 -9.92 -9.34 2.52
C GLY A 126 -10.17 -10.46 1.50
N ALA A 127 -11.12 -10.28 0.58
CA ALA A 127 -11.45 -11.22 -0.50
C ALA A 127 -11.11 -10.66 -1.91
N MET A 128 -10.31 -9.59 -1.97
CA MET A 128 -10.06 -8.82 -3.19
C MET A 128 -9.50 -9.67 -4.36
N SER A 129 -8.56 -10.60 -4.12
CA SER A 129 -7.98 -11.40 -5.21
C SER A 129 -8.96 -12.40 -5.81
N LEU A 130 -9.94 -12.88 -5.02
CA LEU A 130 -11.00 -13.80 -5.47
C LEU A 130 -11.90 -13.13 -6.51
N TYR A 131 -12.39 -11.94 -6.19
CA TYR A 131 -13.19 -11.14 -7.11
C TYR A 131 -12.38 -10.70 -8.32
N PHE A 132 -11.12 -10.29 -8.10
CA PHE A 132 -10.23 -9.87 -9.17
C PHE A 132 -9.92 -11.01 -10.15
N ALA A 133 -9.65 -12.24 -9.68
CA ALA A 133 -9.42 -13.40 -10.54
C ALA A 133 -10.62 -13.69 -11.46
N PHE A 134 -11.84 -13.66 -10.91
CA PHE A 134 -13.06 -13.84 -11.70
C PHE A 134 -13.27 -12.70 -12.72
N LEU A 135 -13.19 -11.45 -12.26
CA LEU A 135 -13.45 -10.26 -13.08
C LEU A 135 -12.41 -10.11 -14.20
N LEU A 136 -11.14 -10.43 -13.93
CA LEU A 136 -10.07 -10.38 -14.92
C LEU A 136 -10.34 -11.35 -16.07
N GLY A 137 -10.76 -12.58 -15.76
CA GLY A 137 -11.14 -13.55 -16.78
C GLY A 137 -12.39 -13.15 -17.55
N TYR A 138 -13.38 -12.56 -16.87
CA TYR A 138 -14.59 -12.03 -17.49
C TYR A 138 -14.29 -10.89 -18.48
N PHE A 139 -13.55 -9.85 -18.06
CA PHE A 139 -13.22 -8.71 -18.92
C PHE A 139 -12.22 -9.05 -20.02
N LEU A 140 -11.26 -9.95 -19.77
CA LEU A 140 -10.35 -10.42 -20.81
C LEU A 140 -11.12 -11.23 -21.88
N ALA A 141 -12.07 -12.08 -21.48
CA ALA A 141 -12.94 -12.79 -22.43
C ALA A 141 -13.89 -11.85 -23.20
N LEU A 142 -14.40 -10.78 -22.58
CA LEU A 142 -15.12 -9.72 -23.30
C LEU A 142 -14.24 -9.03 -24.34
N SER A 143 -13.00 -8.67 -23.99
CA SER A 143 -12.04 -8.06 -24.93
C SER A 143 -11.68 -8.97 -26.12
N ARG A 144 -11.86 -10.29 -25.95
CA ARG A 144 -11.70 -11.33 -26.98
C ARG A 144 -12.99 -11.60 -27.77
N ASN A 145 -14.10 -10.91 -27.48
CA ASN A 145 -15.45 -11.18 -28.01
C ASN A 145 -15.91 -12.63 -27.82
N TYR A 146 -15.54 -13.27 -26.71
CA TYR A 146 -15.87 -14.66 -26.46
C TYR A 146 -17.34 -14.85 -26.06
N LYS A 147 -18.01 -15.89 -26.57
CA LYS A 147 -19.47 -16.14 -26.39
C LYS A 147 -19.91 -16.34 -24.93
N SER A 148 -18.98 -16.72 -24.04
CA SER A 148 -19.25 -17.17 -22.67
C SER A 148 -18.31 -16.50 -21.66
N PRO A 149 -18.32 -15.15 -21.53
CA PRO A 149 -17.34 -14.44 -20.69
C PRO A 149 -17.49 -14.79 -19.20
N VAL A 150 -18.70 -15.08 -18.73
CA VAL A 150 -18.94 -15.56 -17.35
C VAL A 150 -18.23 -16.89 -17.08
N ILE A 151 -18.26 -17.83 -18.03
CA ILE A 151 -17.58 -19.13 -17.87
C ILE A 151 -16.06 -18.95 -17.91
N ALA A 152 -15.55 -17.99 -18.70
CA ALA A 152 -14.14 -17.62 -18.66
C ALA A 152 -13.72 -16.97 -17.32
N GLY A 153 -14.60 -16.18 -16.70
CA GLY A 153 -14.40 -15.71 -15.32
C GLY A 153 -14.35 -16.85 -14.31
N LEU A 154 -15.27 -17.83 -14.40
CA LEU A 154 -15.23 -19.03 -13.57
C LEU A 154 -13.98 -19.88 -13.82
N ALA A 155 -13.53 -20.00 -15.07
CA ALA A 155 -12.30 -20.66 -15.44
C ALA A 155 -11.09 -20.01 -14.75
N SER A 156 -10.94 -18.69 -14.90
CA SER A 156 -9.91 -17.87 -14.27
C SER A 156 -9.88 -18.04 -12.74
N PHE A 157 -11.06 -17.97 -12.11
CA PHE A 157 -11.21 -18.18 -10.68
C PHE A 157 -10.80 -19.60 -10.25
N ALA A 158 -11.27 -20.64 -10.95
CA ALA A 158 -10.89 -22.02 -10.66
C ALA A 158 -9.38 -22.27 -10.86
N GLY A 159 -8.78 -21.69 -11.91
CA GLY A 159 -7.33 -21.74 -12.14
C GLY A 159 -6.54 -21.09 -10.99
N PHE A 160 -6.98 -19.94 -10.50
CA PHE A 160 -6.40 -19.28 -9.33
C PHE A 160 -6.49 -20.16 -8.08
N ILE A 161 -7.66 -20.76 -7.80
CA ILE A 161 -7.83 -21.66 -6.65
C ILE A 161 -6.93 -22.90 -6.77
N ILE A 162 -6.80 -23.50 -7.96
CA ILE A 162 -5.84 -24.58 -8.21
C ILE A 162 -4.41 -24.10 -7.93
N ALA A 163 -3.97 -22.97 -8.51
CA ALA A 163 -2.64 -22.41 -8.31
C ALA A 163 -2.32 -22.07 -6.85
N SER A 164 -3.35 -21.79 -6.04
CA SER A 164 -3.25 -21.55 -4.59
C SER A 164 -3.06 -22.81 -3.74
N MET A 165 -3.14 -24.02 -4.33
CA MET A 165 -3.03 -25.32 -3.62
C MET A 165 -3.99 -25.45 -2.42
N GLY A 166 -5.17 -24.84 -2.52
CA GLY A 166 -6.17 -24.84 -1.43
C GLY A 166 -5.92 -23.81 -0.32
N GLN A 167 -4.81 -23.05 -0.35
CA GLN A 167 -4.50 -21.99 0.62
C GLN A 167 -5.31 -20.70 0.36
N VAL A 168 -6.60 -20.83 0.09
CA VAL A 168 -7.49 -19.74 -0.32
C VAL A 168 -7.49 -18.60 0.70
N SER A 169 -7.50 -18.93 2.00
CA SER A 169 -7.43 -17.94 3.10
C SER A 169 -6.16 -17.06 3.06
N PHE A 170 -5.03 -17.63 2.65
CA PHE A 170 -3.79 -16.85 2.51
C PHE A 170 -3.81 -15.95 1.28
N PHE A 171 -4.30 -16.46 0.15
CA PHE A 171 -4.26 -15.74 -1.12
C PHE A 171 -5.44 -14.79 -1.34
N MET A 172 -6.56 -14.91 -0.61
CA MET A 172 -7.81 -14.18 -0.91
C MET A 172 -7.70 -12.64 -0.81
N ASP A 173 -6.78 -12.13 -0.01
CA ASP A 173 -6.56 -10.68 0.14
C ASP A 173 -5.61 -10.11 -0.94
N SER A 174 -5.08 -8.90 -0.71
CA SER A 174 -4.04 -8.26 -1.54
C SER A 174 -2.84 -9.14 -1.93
N LYS A 175 -2.43 -10.11 -1.10
CA LYS A 175 -1.27 -10.99 -1.32
C LYS A 175 -1.45 -11.85 -2.57
N GLY A 176 -2.67 -12.31 -2.85
CA GLY A 176 -2.94 -13.10 -4.06
C GLY A 176 -3.14 -12.28 -5.33
N LEU A 177 -3.07 -10.94 -5.33
CA LEU A 177 -3.32 -10.15 -6.53
C LEU A 177 -2.38 -10.49 -7.70
N PHE A 178 -1.08 -10.69 -7.46
CA PHE A 178 -0.15 -11.08 -8.53
C PHE A 178 -0.41 -12.50 -9.05
N THR A 179 -0.79 -13.41 -8.17
CA THR A 179 -1.20 -14.77 -8.53
C THR A 179 -2.48 -14.74 -9.34
N ALA A 180 -3.51 -14.00 -8.91
CA ALA A 180 -4.76 -13.80 -9.63
C ALA A 180 -4.54 -13.12 -10.99
N LEU A 181 -3.59 -12.17 -11.08
CA LEU A 181 -3.21 -11.49 -12.31
C LEU A 181 -2.61 -12.46 -13.34
N ILE A 182 -1.56 -13.19 -12.96
CA ILE A 182 -0.80 -14.04 -13.87
C ILE A 182 -1.58 -15.31 -14.21
N ILE A 183 -2.09 -16.00 -13.20
CA ILE A 183 -2.89 -17.22 -13.39
C ILE A 183 -4.18 -16.87 -14.11
N GLY A 184 -4.87 -15.79 -13.72
CA GLY A 184 -6.13 -15.40 -14.35
C GLY A 184 -5.98 -15.08 -15.84
N ILE A 185 -4.92 -14.37 -16.24
CA ILE A 185 -4.59 -14.17 -17.66
C ILE A 185 -4.27 -15.50 -18.35
N ALA A 186 -3.37 -16.32 -17.77
CA ALA A 186 -2.94 -17.57 -18.39
C ALA A 186 -4.10 -18.58 -18.55
N THR A 187 -4.87 -18.81 -17.50
CA THR A 187 -6.05 -19.68 -17.49
C THR A 187 -7.12 -19.17 -18.45
N THR A 188 -7.38 -17.87 -18.51
CA THR A 188 -8.38 -17.31 -19.42
C THR A 188 -7.95 -17.41 -20.88
N GLU A 189 -6.70 -17.08 -21.21
CA GLU A 189 -6.21 -17.18 -22.59
C GLU A 189 -6.16 -18.64 -23.06
N LEU A 190 -5.77 -19.60 -22.20
CA LEU A 190 -5.87 -21.03 -22.48
C LEU A 190 -7.33 -21.46 -22.70
N PHE A 191 -8.25 -21.06 -21.81
CA PHE A 191 -9.67 -21.42 -21.92
C PHE A 191 -10.31 -20.86 -23.19
N VAL A 192 -10.06 -19.59 -23.53
CA VAL A 192 -10.55 -18.97 -24.77
C VAL A 192 -9.90 -19.61 -25.99
N TRP A 193 -8.64 -20.02 -25.92
CA TRP A 193 -7.97 -20.73 -27.02
C TRP A 193 -8.59 -22.10 -27.29
N PHE A 194 -8.71 -22.98 -26.28
CA PHE A 194 -9.40 -24.27 -26.43
C PHE A 194 -10.89 -24.09 -26.77
N GLY A 195 -11.55 -23.09 -26.17
CA GLY A 195 -12.96 -22.77 -26.37
C GLY A 195 -13.30 -22.22 -27.76
N ASN A 196 -12.31 -21.93 -28.60
CA ASN A 196 -12.47 -21.62 -30.02
C ASN A 196 -12.16 -22.83 -30.93
N MET A 197 -11.69 -23.96 -30.39
CA MET A 197 -11.43 -25.17 -31.15
C MET A 197 -12.72 -25.98 -31.34
N LYS A 198 -13.31 -25.93 -32.55
CA LYS A 198 -14.52 -26.69 -32.91
C LYS A 198 -14.43 -28.20 -32.63
N LYS A 199 -13.22 -28.79 -32.61
CA LYS A 199 -13.00 -30.21 -32.27
C LYS A 199 -13.20 -30.56 -30.80
N LEU A 200 -13.20 -29.57 -29.90
CA LEU A 200 -13.40 -29.74 -28.45
C LEU A 200 -14.82 -29.35 -28.01
N GLU A 201 -15.65 -28.85 -28.94
CA GLU A 201 -17.02 -28.41 -28.67
C GLU A 201 -17.98 -29.62 -28.66
N ILE A 202 -18.49 -29.99 -27.48
CA ILE A 202 -19.54 -31.01 -27.38
C ILE A 202 -20.88 -30.38 -27.78
N GLN A 203 -21.33 -30.65 -29.00
CA GLN A 203 -22.61 -30.18 -29.51
C GLN A 203 -23.73 -31.14 -29.10
N LEU A 204 -24.77 -30.60 -28.46
CA LEU A 204 -25.96 -31.36 -28.04
C LEU A 204 -27.09 -31.21 -29.08
N PRO A 205 -28.02 -32.19 -29.17
CA PRO A 205 -29.16 -32.12 -30.09
C PRO A 205 -30.08 -30.91 -29.84
N ALA A 206 -30.80 -30.48 -30.88
CA ALA A 206 -31.68 -29.30 -30.84
C ALA A 206 -32.83 -29.33 -29.81
N GLY A 207 -33.13 -30.51 -29.23
CA GLY A 207 -34.12 -30.66 -28.16
C GLY A 207 -33.61 -30.29 -26.75
N VAL A 208 -32.32 -29.97 -26.59
CA VAL A 208 -31.73 -29.65 -25.28
C VAL A 208 -31.81 -28.13 -24.99
N PRO A 209 -32.19 -27.70 -23.78
CA PRO A 209 -32.24 -26.28 -23.42
C PRO A 209 -30.93 -25.51 -23.69
N PRO A 210 -30.98 -24.28 -24.25
CA PRO A 210 -29.78 -23.54 -24.67
C PRO A 210 -28.74 -23.32 -23.56
N ALA A 211 -29.18 -23.19 -22.30
CA ALA A 211 -28.28 -23.05 -21.15
C ALA A 211 -27.40 -24.30 -20.92
N VAL A 212 -27.96 -25.50 -21.11
CA VAL A 212 -27.24 -26.78 -20.98
C VAL A 212 -26.27 -26.94 -22.15
N GLY A 213 -26.73 -26.71 -23.38
CA GLY A 213 -25.88 -26.74 -24.57
C GLY A 213 -24.66 -25.81 -24.47
N LYS A 214 -24.85 -24.59 -23.94
CA LYS A 214 -23.76 -23.61 -23.73
C LYS A 214 -22.69 -24.08 -22.74
N SER A 215 -23.08 -24.82 -21.70
CA SER A 215 -22.15 -25.36 -20.70
C SER A 215 -21.38 -26.59 -21.21
N PHE A 216 -22.05 -27.51 -21.90
CA PHE A 216 -21.41 -28.69 -22.48
C PHE A 216 -20.45 -28.34 -23.64
N ALA A 217 -20.80 -27.34 -24.46
CA ALA A 217 -19.95 -26.84 -25.54
C ALA A 217 -18.54 -26.41 -25.08
N VAL A 218 -18.39 -26.00 -23.81
CA VAL A 218 -17.10 -25.55 -23.24
C VAL A 218 -16.54 -26.51 -22.17
N PHE A 219 -17.14 -27.68 -22.00
CA PHE A 219 -16.74 -28.66 -20.97
C PHE A 219 -15.30 -29.17 -21.19
N LEU A 220 -14.97 -29.72 -22.37
CA LEU A 220 -13.62 -30.19 -22.66
C LEU A 220 -12.58 -29.05 -22.64
N PRO A 221 -12.84 -27.86 -23.24
CA PRO A 221 -11.98 -26.69 -23.04
C PRO A 221 -11.71 -26.36 -21.58
N MET A 222 -12.73 -26.46 -20.71
CA MET A 222 -12.56 -26.22 -19.27
C MET A 222 -11.68 -27.30 -18.63
N VAL A 223 -11.98 -28.58 -18.85
CA VAL A 223 -11.21 -29.72 -18.30
C VAL A 223 -9.73 -29.59 -18.70
N PHE A 224 -9.42 -29.44 -19.99
CA PHE A 224 -8.03 -29.30 -20.44
C PHE A 224 -7.32 -28.08 -19.84
N THR A 225 -8.01 -26.94 -19.74
CA THR A 225 -7.44 -25.74 -19.12
C THR A 225 -7.05 -25.99 -17.66
N LEU A 226 -7.98 -26.50 -16.84
CA LEU A 226 -7.73 -26.73 -15.42
C LEU A 226 -6.71 -27.85 -15.19
N SER A 227 -6.74 -28.91 -16.01
CA SER A 227 -5.71 -29.97 -15.99
C SER A 227 -4.33 -29.42 -16.29
N ILE A 228 -4.18 -28.51 -17.27
CA ILE A 228 -2.91 -27.87 -17.58
C ILE A 228 -2.41 -27.02 -16.40
N ILE A 229 -3.26 -26.21 -15.77
CA ILE A 229 -2.86 -25.45 -14.56
C ILE A 229 -2.47 -26.39 -13.41
N GLY A 230 -3.17 -27.51 -13.23
CA GLY A 230 -2.81 -28.55 -12.27
C GLY A 230 -1.46 -29.21 -12.56
N VAL A 231 -1.16 -29.51 -13.82
CA VAL A 231 0.16 -30.04 -14.24
C VAL A 231 1.25 -28.99 -14.05
N PHE A 232 0.99 -27.72 -14.34
CA PHE A 232 1.94 -26.64 -14.06
C PHE A 232 2.26 -26.52 -12.56
N ASN A 233 1.28 -26.71 -11.66
CA ASN A 233 1.55 -26.78 -10.22
C ASN A 233 2.53 -27.89 -9.85
N ILE A 234 2.44 -29.07 -10.48
CA ILE A 234 3.35 -30.20 -10.21
C ILE A 234 4.81 -29.81 -10.49
N LEU A 235 5.07 -28.94 -11.47
CA LEU A 235 6.43 -28.45 -11.77
C LEU A 235 7.05 -27.62 -10.64
N PHE A 236 6.24 -27.00 -9.77
CA PHE A 236 6.73 -26.26 -8.59
C PHE A 236 6.67 -27.11 -7.32
N LEU A 237 5.64 -27.94 -7.19
CA LEU A 237 5.41 -28.81 -6.03
C LEU A 237 6.40 -29.98 -5.98
N ALA A 238 6.69 -30.64 -7.11
CA ALA A 238 7.55 -31.82 -7.12
C ALA A 238 9.00 -31.51 -6.71
N PRO A 239 9.66 -30.43 -7.17
CA PRO A 239 10.96 -30.03 -6.64
C PRO A 239 10.93 -29.66 -5.15
N ALA A 240 9.86 -28.99 -4.70
CA ALA A 240 9.70 -28.58 -3.30
C ALA A 240 9.49 -29.77 -2.33
N ILE A 241 8.94 -30.90 -2.83
CA ILE A 241 8.81 -32.15 -2.05
C ILE A 241 10.05 -33.04 -2.18
N ALA A 242 10.58 -33.20 -3.39
CA ALA A 242 11.61 -34.22 -3.68
C ALA A 242 13.03 -33.82 -3.25
N LEU A 243 13.30 -32.52 -3.11
CA LEU A 243 14.64 -32.01 -2.82
C LEU A 243 14.55 -30.97 -1.69
N PRO A 244 14.66 -31.36 -0.41
CA PRO A 244 14.59 -30.40 0.70
C PRO A 244 15.58 -29.23 0.57
N ASN A 245 16.75 -29.47 -0.04
CA ASN A 245 17.85 -28.49 -0.15
C ASN A 245 18.07 -27.95 -1.60
N ILE A 246 17.19 -28.28 -2.57
CA ILE A 246 17.25 -27.73 -3.96
C ILE A 246 15.87 -27.24 -4.42
N GLY A 247 14.79 -27.70 -3.77
CA GLY A 247 13.55 -26.95 -3.74
C GLY A 247 13.87 -25.49 -3.40
N PHE A 248 13.17 -24.57 -4.06
CA PHE A 248 13.16 -23.18 -3.62
C PHE A 248 12.64 -23.19 -2.19
N GLU A 249 13.52 -23.23 -1.20
CA GLU A 249 13.16 -23.27 0.21
C GLU A 249 12.21 -22.09 0.44
N VAL A 250 10.90 -22.36 0.48
CA VAL A 250 10.05 -21.63 1.41
C VAL A 250 10.61 -22.15 2.70
N GLU A 251 11.57 -21.41 3.26
CA GLU A 251 12.29 -21.90 4.42
C GLU A 251 11.22 -22.31 5.42
N GLN A 252 11.30 -23.56 5.87
CA GLN A 252 10.52 -24.03 6.99
C GLN A 252 11.10 -23.49 8.31
N TRP A 253 11.84 -22.38 8.24
CA TRP A 253 11.88 -21.43 9.35
C TRP A 253 10.46 -21.00 9.65
N ASN A 254 10.09 -21.21 10.90
CA ASN A 254 8.82 -20.80 11.46
C ASN A 254 8.66 -19.28 11.36
N THR A 255 8.04 -18.81 10.29
CA THR A 255 7.39 -17.50 10.23
C THR A 255 5.88 -17.63 10.45
N LEU A 256 5.54 -18.58 11.33
CA LEU A 256 4.69 -18.20 12.45
C LEU A 256 5.09 -16.82 13.01
N VAL A 257 4.21 -16.23 13.80
CA VAL A 257 4.71 -15.60 15.03
C VAL A 257 5.30 -16.74 15.88
N SER A 258 6.52 -17.13 15.53
CA SER A 258 7.46 -17.85 16.35
C SER A 258 8.54 -16.82 16.61
N SER A 259 8.74 -16.51 17.88
CA SER A 259 10.06 -16.17 18.39
C SER A 259 11.17 -16.87 17.59
N GLY A 260 11.98 -16.12 16.84
CA GLY A 260 13.18 -16.62 16.20
C GLY A 260 13.10 -17.00 14.69
N ASN A 261 14.20 -16.91 13.93
CA ASN A 261 15.43 -16.24 14.35
C ASN A 261 16.81 -16.66 13.77
N LEU A 262 17.03 -17.12 12.52
CA LEU A 262 18.33 -17.75 12.14
C LEU A 262 19.06 -17.29 10.82
N TRP A 263 20.20 -16.54 10.87
CA TRP A 263 21.30 -16.54 9.85
C TRP A 263 22.59 -17.15 10.43
N ASN A 264 23.23 -18.10 9.75
CA ASN A 264 24.48 -18.70 10.26
C ASN A 264 25.75 -17.89 9.92
N ALA A 265 26.45 -17.35 10.93
CA ALA A 265 27.86 -17.00 10.83
C ALA A 265 28.72 -18.18 11.32
N ASN A 266 29.51 -18.77 10.42
CA ASN A 266 30.36 -19.92 10.74
C ASN A 266 31.63 -19.45 11.50
N MET A 267 31.77 -19.85 12.77
CA MET A 267 32.91 -19.52 13.62
C MET A 267 33.83 -20.75 13.72
N SER A 268 34.52 -21.05 12.62
CA SER A 268 35.49 -22.15 12.54
C SER A 268 36.79 -21.83 13.30
N GLY A 269 36.78 -22.02 14.62
CA GLY A 269 37.96 -21.94 15.48
C GLY A 269 37.68 -21.34 16.86
N ASN A 270 38.69 -21.35 17.73
CA ASN A 270 38.57 -20.76 19.07
C ASN A 270 38.54 -19.22 18.98
N VAL A 271 37.37 -18.62 19.24
CA VAL A 271 37.17 -17.16 19.22
C VAL A 271 37.49 -16.56 20.59
N THR A 272 38.23 -15.44 20.63
CA THR A 272 38.54 -14.68 21.84
C THR A 272 37.44 -13.67 22.18
N LEU A 273 37.26 -13.38 23.48
CA LEU A 273 36.27 -12.41 23.98
C LEU A 273 36.43 -11.02 23.34
N ASN A 274 37.67 -10.59 23.11
CA ASN A 274 38.00 -9.33 22.42
C ASN A 274 37.53 -9.30 20.96
N ASN A 275 37.61 -10.42 20.23
CA ASN A 275 37.13 -10.47 18.84
C ASN A 275 35.60 -10.41 18.79
N PHE A 276 34.91 -11.04 19.74
CA PHE A 276 33.45 -10.96 19.88
C PHE A 276 32.97 -9.55 20.26
N ALA A 277 33.61 -8.90 21.24
CA ALA A 277 33.28 -7.53 21.64
C ALA A 277 33.54 -6.52 20.51
N ASN A 278 34.67 -6.65 19.80
CA ASN A 278 34.93 -5.85 18.61
C ASN A 278 33.89 -6.09 17.51
N PHE A 279 33.48 -7.34 17.26
CA PHE A 279 32.45 -7.66 16.27
C PHE A 279 31.10 -6.97 16.60
N LEU A 280 30.60 -7.10 17.83
CA LEU A 280 29.34 -6.46 18.24
C LEU A 280 29.37 -4.93 18.12
N SER A 281 30.46 -4.30 18.56
CA SER A 281 30.64 -2.84 18.46
C SER A 281 30.80 -2.36 17.01
N SER A 282 31.66 -3.01 16.21
CA SER A 282 31.93 -2.59 14.83
C SER A 282 30.80 -2.90 13.84
N THR A 283 29.97 -3.91 14.12
CA THR A 283 28.91 -4.36 13.20
C THR A 283 27.54 -3.80 13.59
N TYR A 284 27.25 -3.67 14.89
CA TYR A 284 25.92 -3.29 15.39
C TYR A 284 25.94 -2.05 16.32
N GLY A 285 27.11 -1.46 16.58
CA GLY A 285 27.25 -0.29 17.45
C GLY A 285 27.00 -0.57 18.94
N VAL A 286 26.95 -1.84 19.35
CA VAL A 286 26.61 -2.24 20.73
C VAL A 286 27.87 -2.34 21.58
N GLU A 287 27.94 -1.56 22.66
CA GLU A 287 29.03 -1.58 23.64
C GLU A 287 28.54 -2.19 24.97
N ILE A 288 28.66 -3.51 25.11
CA ILE A 288 28.33 -4.25 26.36
C ILE A 288 29.43 -4.05 27.43
N PHE A 289 30.64 -3.71 26.99
CA PHE A 289 31.82 -3.44 27.80
C PHE A 289 32.35 -2.04 27.47
N GLN A 290 33.07 -1.39 28.38
CA GLN A 290 33.57 -0.04 28.14
C GLN A 290 34.87 -0.08 27.34
N LYS A 291 34.97 0.74 26.27
CA LYS A 291 36.21 0.86 25.49
C LYS A 291 37.15 1.88 26.12
N ILE A 292 38.37 1.49 26.43
CA ILE A 292 39.39 2.36 27.04
C ILE A 292 40.71 2.20 26.26
N ASN A 293 41.26 3.32 25.79
CA ASN A 293 42.55 3.40 25.07
C ASN A 293 42.69 2.42 23.88
N GLY A 294 41.58 2.11 23.19
CA GLY A 294 41.55 1.24 22.01
C GLY A 294 41.32 -0.26 22.29
N GLY A 295 41.40 -0.69 23.55
CA GLY A 295 40.98 -2.01 24.00
C GLY A 295 39.62 -1.97 24.73
N TRP A 296 39.02 -3.14 24.97
CA TRP A 296 37.87 -3.27 25.85
C TRP A 296 38.35 -3.49 27.29
N ASP A 297 37.84 -2.71 28.25
CA ASP A 297 38.08 -2.92 29.68
C ASP A 297 36.97 -3.81 30.26
N PHE A 298 37.38 -4.98 30.74
CA PHE A 298 36.52 -5.99 31.35
C PHE A 298 36.56 -5.95 32.90
N THR A 299 37.14 -4.90 33.51
CA THR A 299 37.46 -4.85 34.95
C THR A 299 36.92 -3.64 35.73
N ALA A 300 36.44 -2.57 35.07
CA ALA A 300 36.00 -1.36 35.73
C ALA A 300 34.70 -1.52 36.56
N LYS A 301 34.71 -1.01 37.81
CA LYS A 301 33.53 -1.00 38.69
C LYS A 301 32.45 -0.03 38.18
N GLY A 302 31.44 -0.60 37.54
CA GLY A 302 30.26 0.10 37.01
C GLY A 302 29.37 -0.86 36.21
N ALA A 303 29.98 -1.81 35.50
CA ALA A 303 29.34 -2.91 34.80
C ALA A 303 29.54 -4.27 35.53
N GLY A 304 29.37 -4.27 36.86
CA GLY A 304 29.59 -5.46 37.68
C GLY A 304 28.46 -6.48 37.52
N TRP A 305 28.82 -7.76 37.32
CA TRP A 305 27.96 -8.93 37.05
C TRP A 305 26.66 -9.10 37.86
N ALA A 306 26.51 -8.42 38.99
CA ALA A 306 25.23 -8.25 39.71
C ALA A 306 24.10 -7.69 38.83
N MET A 307 24.44 -6.98 37.74
CA MET A 307 23.50 -6.47 36.74
C MET A 307 22.99 -7.52 35.74
N ILE A 308 23.68 -8.66 35.59
CA ILE A 308 23.30 -9.71 34.62
C ILE A 308 22.60 -10.89 35.33
N PHE A 309 22.92 -11.17 36.59
CA PHE A 309 22.52 -12.39 37.30
C PHE A 309 21.72 -12.15 38.61
N GLY A 310 20.75 -11.25 38.58
CA GLY A 310 20.03 -10.68 39.74
C GLY A 310 19.82 -11.61 40.95
N GLN A 311 20.77 -11.58 41.90
CA GLN A 311 20.81 -12.40 43.13
C GLN A 311 20.52 -13.90 42.98
N ALA A 312 20.86 -14.51 41.83
CA ALA A 312 20.86 -15.96 41.71
C ALA A 312 22.07 -16.58 42.45
N ASP A 313 21.80 -17.34 43.51
CA ASP A 313 22.76 -18.25 44.16
C ASP A 313 23.33 -19.24 43.13
N ILE A 314 24.57 -19.72 43.31
CA ILE A 314 25.14 -20.75 42.44
C ILE A 314 24.28 -22.03 42.43
N THR A 315 23.54 -22.29 43.51
CA THR A 315 22.53 -23.36 43.60
C THR A 315 21.32 -23.09 42.69
N ALA A 316 20.92 -21.83 42.50
CA ALA A 316 19.89 -21.44 41.53
C ALA A 316 20.40 -21.51 40.09
N VAL A 317 21.68 -21.19 39.86
CA VAL A 317 22.38 -21.41 38.58
C VAL A 317 22.44 -22.91 38.25
N GLN A 318 22.81 -23.77 39.22
CA GLN A 318 22.79 -25.23 39.05
C GLN A 318 21.37 -25.79 38.91
N ALA A 319 20.36 -25.23 39.57
CA ALA A 319 18.95 -25.61 39.38
C ALA A 319 18.43 -25.22 37.98
N ALA A 320 18.86 -24.07 37.44
CA ALA A 320 18.59 -23.69 36.05
C ALA A 320 19.30 -24.62 35.06
N PHE A 321 20.49 -25.12 35.38
CA PHE A 321 21.23 -26.07 34.54
C PHE A 321 20.83 -27.54 34.72
N GLY A 322 20.14 -27.93 35.79
CA GLY A 322 19.81 -29.33 36.10
C GLY A 322 18.91 -30.06 35.08
N ASN A 323 18.28 -29.33 34.15
CA ASN A 323 17.53 -29.89 33.02
C ASN A 323 18.37 -30.05 31.74
N PHE A 324 19.62 -29.59 31.73
CA PHE A 324 20.52 -29.62 30.57
C PHE A 324 21.65 -30.65 30.79
N GLY A 325 22.04 -31.34 29.72
CA GLY A 325 22.93 -32.52 29.82
C GLY A 325 24.26 -32.26 30.54
N VAL A 326 24.60 -33.15 31.48
CA VAL A 326 25.67 -33.04 32.50
C VAL A 326 27.03 -32.57 31.96
N GLY A 327 27.40 -32.89 30.71
CA GLY A 327 28.68 -32.47 30.11
C GLY A 327 28.80 -30.98 29.80
N ASN A 328 27.69 -30.30 29.52
CA ASN A 328 27.70 -28.88 29.15
C ASN A 328 27.91 -27.99 30.38
N GLN A 329 27.27 -28.33 31.50
CA GLN A 329 27.39 -27.63 32.77
C GLN A 329 28.85 -27.60 33.27
N ALA A 330 29.50 -28.76 33.37
CA ALA A 330 30.87 -28.89 33.87
C ALA A 330 31.89 -28.09 33.02
N THR A 331 31.68 -28.04 31.69
CA THR A 331 32.54 -27.27 30.78
C THR A 331 32.48 -25.77 31.07
N MET A 332 31.29 -25.25 31.41
CA MET A 332 31.10 -23.83 31.67
C MET A 332 31.49 -23.44 33.10
N GLU A 333 31.19 -24.28 34.10
CA GLU A 333 31.69 -24.12 35.48
C GLU A 333 33.23 -24.07 35.50
N ALA A 334 33.90 -24.95 34.75
CA ALA A 334 35.35 -24.94 34.60
C ALA A 334 35.89 -23.69 33.88
N TRP A 335 35.16 -23.11 32.92
CA TRP A 335 35.57 -21.86 32.28
C TRP A 335 35.43 -20.66 33.22
N PHE A 336 34.29 -20.53 33.92
CA PHE A 336 34.07 -19.44 34.88
C PHE A 336 35.09 -19.47 36.03
N ALA A 337 35.44 -20.66 36.53
CA ALA A 337 36.47 -20.82 37.57
C ALA A 337 37.88 -20.40 37.12
N ASN A 338 38.17 -20.41 35.81
CA ASN A 338 39.47 -20.07 35.22
C ASN A 338 39.47 -18.72 34.46
N PHE A 339 38.40 -17.93 34.56
CA PHE A 339 38.31 -16.65 33.88
C PHE A 339 39.07 -15.56 34.65
N ASP A 340 40.30 -15.26 34.21
CA ASP A 340 41.04 -14.07 34.67
C ASP A 340 40.66 -12.84 33.82
N PRO A 341 39.88 -11.88 34.35
CA PRO A 341 39.46 -10.71 33.60
C PRO A 341 40.61 -9.75 33.25
N LYS A 342 41.82 -9.95 33.82
CA LYS A 342 43.03 -9.17 33.49
C LYS A 342 43.86 -9.79 32.36
N ASN A 343 43.60 -11.04 31.98
CA ASN A 343 44.24 -11.72 30.86
C ASN A 343 43.19 -12.09 29.80
N ALA A 344 42.78 -11.09 29.01
CA ALA A 344 41.65 -11.12 28.06
C ALA A 344 41.80 -12.04 26.82
N GLY A 345 42.60 -13.11 26.92
CA GLY A 345 42.87 -14.10 25.88
C GLY A 345 42.27 -15.49 26.12
N GLY A 346 41.49 -15.68 27.20
CA GLY A 346 40.88 -16.98 27.54
C GLY A 346 40.03 -17.56 26.41
N LEU A 347 40.51 -18.63 25.78
CA LEU A 347 39.80 -19.34 24.72
C LEU A 347 38.73 -20.26 25.33
N MET A 348 37.47 -20.04 24.94
CA MET A 348 36.34 -20.87 25.32
C MET A 348 36.03 -21.88 24.20
N SER A 349 35.71 -23.12 24.55
CA SER A 349 35.36 -24.16 23.57
C SER A 349 34.01 -23.88 22.90
N SER A 350 33.75 -24.54 21.76
CA SER A 350 32.45 -24.48 21.06
C SER A 350 31.26 -24.78 21.99
N THR A 351 31.40 -25.80 22.85
CA THR A 351 30.41 -26.16 23.88
C THR A 351 30.24 -25.10 24.96
N GLY A 352 31.35 -24.48 25.40
CA GLY A 352 31.32 -23.41 26.40
C GLY A 352 30.60 -22.15 25.90
N TRP A 353 30.89 -21.73 24.65
CA TRP A 353 30.22 -20.58 24.03
C TRP A 353 28.72 -20.78 23.87
N ASN A 354 28.29 -21.99 23.48
CA ASN A 354 26.86 -22.33 23.41
C ASN A 354 26.19 -22.20 24.79
N SER A 355 26.83 -22.75 25.82
CA SER A 355 26.33 -22.68 27.20
C SER A 355 26.22 -21.23 27.71
N LEU A 356 27.17 -20.35 27.36
CA LEU A 356 27.13 -18.93 27.72
C LEU A 356 26.01 -18.18 27.00
N GLY A 357 25.80 -18.45 25.71
CA GLY A 357 24.69 -17.87 24.93
C GLY A 357 23.32 -18.28 25.49
N GLN A 358 23.12 -19.58 25.73
CA GLN A 358 21.93 -20.13 26.38
C GLN A 358 21.66 -19.47 27.74
N PHE A 359 22.70 -19.26 28.54
CA PHE A 359 22.59 -18.63 29.86
C PHE A 359 22.23 -17.14 29.79
N ILE A 360 22.82 -16.36 28.88
CA ILE A 360 22.46 -14.95 28.67
C ILE A 360 20.99 -14.82 28.22
N LEU A 361 20.53 -15.70 27.33
CA LEU A 361 19.13 -15.76 26.89
C LEU A 361 18.19 -16.11 28.05
N ALA A 362 18.55 -17.05 28.92
CA ALA A 362 17.77 -17.42 30.10
C ALA A 362 17.66 -16.29 31.13
N GLN A 363 18.68 -15.43 31.26
CA GLN A 363 18.68 -14.29 32.19
C GLN A 363 17.89 -13.10 31.64
N GLY A 364 17.97 -12.82 30.33
CA GLY A 364 17.26 -11.72 29.67
C GLY A 364 15.73 -11.83 29.64
N GLY A 365 15.16 -12.95 30.11
CA GLY A 365 13.73 -13.20 30.07
C GLY A 365 12.89 -12.43 31.11
N ASN A 366 13.39 -12.20 32.34
CA ASN A 366 12.64 -11.45 33.36
C ASN A 366 13.40 -11.01 34.63
N HIS A 367 14.72 -11.24 34.75
CA HIS A 367 15.54 -10.31 35.53
C HIS A 367 15.80 -9.11 34.59
N GLY A 368 15.09 -8.00 34.71
CA GLY A 368 14.82 -7.31 35.97
C GLY A 368 16.10 -6.59 36.41
N GLY A 369 16.61 -5.62 35.66
CA GLY A 369 16.01 -5.08 34.42
C GLY A 369 16.72 -3.83 33.94
N ILE A 370 15.94 -2.74 33.79
CA ILE A 370 16.36 -1.39 33.41
C ILE A 370 17.80 -1.04 33.86
N ILE A 371 18.69 -0.74 32.90
CA ILE A 371 19.92 0.04 33.14
C ILE A 371 19.94 1.26 32.22
N GLY A 372 18.89 2.06 32.34
CA GLY A 372 18.88 3.49 32.04
C GLY A 372 19.40 3.97 30.69
N GLY A 373 18.55 3.91 29.64
CA GLY A 373 18.44 5.05 28.72
C GLY A 373 18.52 4.77 27.22
N ASN A 374 17.36 4.98 26.55
CA ASN A 374 17.19 5.25 25.11
C ASN A 374 17.61 4.17 24.08
N LYS A 375 16.56 3.63 23.44
CA LYS A 375 16.47 3.26 22.01
C LYS A 375 17.48 2.23 21.46
N GLY A 376 17.01 0.99 21.30
CA GLY A 376 17.55 0.04 20.31
C GLY A 376 17.67 -1.42 20.76
N ILE A 377 17.80 -1.66 22.07
CA ILE A 377 18.32 -2.96 22.57
C ILE A 377 17.27 -4.08 22.63
N GLU A 378 15.97 -3.79 22.74
CA GLU A 378 14.90 -4.81 22.83
C GLU A 378 14.76 -5.69 21.57
N PHE A 379 15.33 -5.28 20.43
CA PHE A 379 15.26 -6.02 19.17
C PHE A 379 16.43 -6.98 18.91
N LEU A 380 17.51 -6.93 19.70
CA LEU A 380 18.77 -7.62 19.41
C LEU A 380 18.97 -8.94 20.19
N SER A 381 18.27 -9.16 21.30
CA SER A 381 18.46 -10.33 22.16
C SER A 381 17.74 -11.61 21.69
N ALA A 382 16.65 -11.48 20.91
CA ALA A 382 15.76 -12.61 20.60
C ALA A 382 16.26 -13.57 19.51
N ASN A 383 17.37 -13.24 18.85
CA ASN A 383 17.70 -13.76 17.52
C ASN A 383 19.12 -14.33 17.39
N MET A 384 19.81 -14.63 18.50
CA MET A 384 21.18 -15.16 18.50
C MET A 384 21.21 -16.59 19.05
N PHE A 385 21.58 -17.55 18.22
CA PHE A 385 21.71 -18.96 18.61
C PHE A 385 23.15 -19.42 18.43
N PHE A 386 23.56 -20.45 19.16
CA PHE A 386 24.83 -21.13 18.94
C PHE A 386 24.55 -22.61 18.67
N SER A 387 24.98 -23.11 17.51
CA SER A 387 24.79 -24.51 17.11
C SER A 387 26.12 -25.16 16.74
N THR A 388 26.17 -26.50 16.72
CA THR A 388 27.34 -27.24 16.24
C THR A 388 26.95 -28.28 15.22
N ASN A 389 27.74 -28.44 14.15
CA ASN A 389 27.55 -29.53 13.18
C ASN A 389 28.09 -30.86 13.72
N ALA A 390 27.87 -31.95 12.98
CA ALA A 390 28.36 -33.28 13.33
C ALA A 390 29.90 -33.43 13.38
N ALA A 391 30.64 -32.42 12.92
CA ALA A 391 32.11 -32.34 13.01
C ALA A 391 32.60 -31.48 14.20
N GLY A 392 31.70 -30.89 15.00
CA GLY A 392 32.02 -30.14 16.22
C GLY A 392 32.33 -28.64 16.02
N GLU A 393 32.20 -28.13 14.80
CA GLU A 393 32.38 -26.70 14.48
C GLU A 393 31.19 -25.88 15.02
N ALA A 394 31.45 -24.68 15.56
CA ALA A 394 30.42 -23.81 16.13
C ALA A 394 29.97 -22.71 15.18
N PHE A 395 28.65 -22.48 15.15
CA PHE A 395 27.99 -21.48 14.33
C PHE A 395 27.25 -20.51 15.24
N LEU A 396 27.54 -19.21 15.11
CA LEU A 396 26.75 -18.16 15.73
C LEU A 396 25.67 -17.73 14.75
N THR A 397 24.44 -18.15 15.04
CA THR A 397 23.28 -17.91 14.22
C THR A 397 22.55 -16.64 14.67
N ILE A 398 22.97 -15.45 14.21
CA ILE A 398 22.27 -14.17 14.46
C ILE A 398 21.22 -13.99 13.38
N SER A 399 20.04 -13.42 13.66
CA SER A 399 19.10 -13.17 12.56
C SER A 399 18.26 -11.94 12.62
N GLU A 400 17.96 -11.50 11.42
CA GLU A 400 16.85 -10.65 11.11
C GLU A 400 16.17 -11.16 9.84
N ARG A 401 14.92 -10.74 9.68
CA ARG A 401 14.21 -10.45 8.43
C ARG A 401 13.10 -11.42 8.02
N TYR A 402 12.01 -10.74 7.65
CA TYR A 402 10.81 -11.24 7.00
C TYR A 402 9.95 -12.17 7.85
N VAL A 403 8.76 -11.70 8.20
CA VAL A 403 7.60 -12.60 8.25
C VAL A 403 7.35 -13.04 6.80
N THR A 404 7.96 -14.15 6.40
CA THR A 404 7.33 -15.00 5.38
C THR A 404 5.99 -15.48 5.94
N VAL A 405 5.07 -15.94 5.10
CA VAL A 405 3.88 -16.62 5.62
C VAL A 405 4.04 -18.09 5.25
N PRO A 406 4.02 -19.01 6.23
CA PRO A 406 4.46 -20.39 6.02
C PRO A 406 3.47 -21.12 5.13
N ILE A 407 3.80 -21.17 3.83
CA ILE A 407 3.23 -22.11 2.89
C ILE A 407 4.10 -23.36 2.97
N GLY A 408 3.73 -24.31 3.83
CA GLY A 408 4.47 -25.57 3.99
C GLY A 408 4.65 -26.29 2.65
N ALA A 409 5.72 -27.09 2.51
CA ALA A 409 6.14 -27.67 1.22
C ALA A 409 5.00 -28.34 0.42
N ASN A 410 4.10 -29.05 1.12
CA ASN A 410 2.92 -29.73 0.53
C ASN A 410 1.88 -28.77 -0.09
N ALA A 411 1.99 -27.47 0.15
CA ALA A 411 1.13 -26.41 -0.38
C ALA A 411 1.87 -25.44 -1.32
N PHE A 412 3.15 -25.69 -1.65
CA PHE A 412 3.94 -24.81 -2.51
C PHE A 412 3.62 -25.03 -4.01
N GLY A 413 2.49 -24.45 -4.45
CA GLY A 413 2.08 -24.42 -5.85
C GLY A 413 2.67 -23.24 -6.64
N PHE A 414 2.29 -23.15 -7.91
CA PHE A 414 2.71 -22.05 -8.79
C PHE A 414 2.29 -20.67 -8.24
N GLY A 415 1.14 -20.58 -7.57
CA GLY A 415 0.69 -19.34 -6.93
C GLY A 415 1.58 -18.88 -5.77
N ALA A 416 2.20 -19.83 -5.05
CA ALA A 416 3.17 -19.52 -4.00
C ALA A 416 4.52 -19.09 -4.58
N ALA A 417 4.96 -19.72 -5.69
CA ALA A 417 6.14 -19.31 -6.43
C ALA A 417 5.99 -17.88 -6.99
N ILE A 418 4.83 -17.55 -7.59
CA ILE A 418 4.50 -16.19 -8.05
C ILE A 418 4.55 -15.21 -6.88
N TYR A 419 3.83 -15.49 -5.79
CA TYR A 419 3.81 -14.61 -4.62
C TYR A 419 5.22 -14.35 -4.07
N ARG A 420 6.05 -15.39 -3.93
CA ARG A 420 7.44 -15.23 -3.46
C ARG A 420 8.30 -14.42 -4.41
N PHE A 421 8.22 -14.65 -5.72
CA PHE A 421 8.99 -13.90 -6.71
C PHE A 421 8.70 -12.40 -6.65
N PHE A 422 7.41 -12.02 -6.62
CA PHE A 422 7.03 -10.61 -6.52
C PHE A 422 7.28 -10.05 -5.12
N THR A 423 7.03 -10.82 -4.06
CA THR A 423 7.23 -10.35 -2.67
C THR A 423 8.70 -10.13 -2.36
N SER A 424 9.63 -11.01 -2.77
CA SER A 424 11.07 -10.77 -2.54
C SER A 424 11.57 -9.55 -3.30
N TRP A 425 11.17 -9.39 -4.57
CA TRP A 425 11.56 -8.24 -5.38
C TRP A 425 10.94 -6.93 -4.88
N PHE A 426 9.65 -6.94 -4.51
CA PHE A 426 8.97 -5.74 -4.03
C PHE A 426 9.24 -5.39 -2.57
N ILE A 427 9.59 -6.34 -1.69
CA ILE A 427 10.06 -5.97 -0.34
C ILE A 427 11.43 -5.29 -0.46
N GLY A 428 12.40 -5.86 -1.20
CA GLY A 428 13.68 -5.19 -1.45
C GLY A 428 13.54 -3.83 -2.14
N PHE A 429 12.47 -3.63 -2.90
CA PHE A 429 12.08 -2.34 -3.46
C PHE A 429 11.45 -1.38 -2.43
N ALA A 430 10.59 -1.90 -1.55
CA ALA A 430 9.82 -1.14 -0.58
C ALA A 430 10.64 -0.70 0.64
N THR A 431 11.70 -1.45 0.97
CA THR A 431 12.62 -1.20 2.08
C THR A 431 13.95 -0.58 1.63
N GLY A 432 14.25 -0.60 0.33
CA GLY A 432 15.42 0.03 -0.27
C GLY A 432 15.14 1.36 -0.98
N ASN A 433 16.21 2.00 -1.47
CA ASN A 433 16.16 3.28 -2.22
C ASN A 433 15.36 3.22 -3.54
N GLY A 434 14.95 2.04 -4.00
CA GLY A 434 14.11 1.89 -5.19
C GLY A 434 12.74 2.53 -5.05
N GLY A 435 12.12 2.41 -3.85
CA GLY A 435 10.75 2.82 -3.52
C GLY A 435 10.30 4.12 -4.16
N LEU A 436 11.12 5.16 -3.96
CA LEU A 436 10.85 6.52 -4.41
C LEU A 436 10.81 6.65 -5.93
N GLY A 437 11.61 5.86 -6.67
CA GLY A 437 11.67 5.92 -8.14
C GLY A 437 10.35 5.54 -8.80
N LEU A 438 9.75 4.40 -8.42
CA LEU A 438 8.43 4.03 -8.94
C LEU A 438 7.32 4.95 -8.43
N ALA A 439 7.42 5.45 -7.18
CA ALA A 439 6.47 6.43 -6.68
C ALA A 439 6.48 7.72 -7.53
N VAL A 440 7.65 8.29 -7.82
CA VAL A 440 7.83 9.45 -8.71
C VAL A 440 7.26 9.18 -10.11
N ILE A 441 7.58 8.03 -10.71
CA ILE A 441 7.05 7.61 -12.02
C ILE A 441 5.52 7.52 -11.98
N TYR A 442 4.96 6.88 -10.95
CA TYR A 442 3.52 6.72 -10.75
C TYR A 442 2.81 8.09 -10.66
N VAL A 443 3.26 8.99 -9.78
CA VAL A 443 2.68 10.33 -9.62
C VAL A 443 2.78 11.15 -10.91
N PHE A 444 3.95 11.15 -11.53
CA PHE A 444 4.21 11.92 -12.75
C PHE A 444 3.28 11.49 -13.88
N PHE A 445 3.19 10.19 -14.17
CA PHE A 445 2.39 9.71 -15.30
C PHE A 445 0.88 9.83 -15.06
N ILE A 446 0.38 9.76 -13.82
CA ILE A 446 -1.02 10.11 -13.51
C ILE A 446 -1.32 11.53 -13.99
N SER A 447 -0.52 12.49 -13.58
CA SER A 447 -0.74 13.91 -13.90
C SER A 447 -0.48 14.22 -15.38
N PHE A 448 0.53 13.58 -15.98
CA PHE A 448 0.86 13.68 -17.40
C PHE A 448 -0.30 13.20 -18.29
N PHE A 449 -0.84 12.00 -18.06
CA PHE A 449 -1.94 11.49 -18.89
C PHE A 449 -3.22 12.33 -18.72
N TRP A 450 -3.54 12.74 -17.49
CA TRP A 450 -4.69 13.60 -17.21
C TRP A 450 -4.59 14.97 -17.89
N PHE A 451 -3.39 15.57 -17.96
CA PHE A 451 -3.17 16.79 -18.74
C PHE A 451 -3.55 16.63 -20.21
N PHE A 452 -3.43 15.43 -20.77
CA PHE A 452 -3.83 15.12 -22.14
C PHE A 452 -5.27 14.63 -22.29
N GLY A 453 -6.08 14.68 -21.22
CA GLY A 453 -7.49 14.28 -21.23
C GLY A 453 -7.70 12.77 -21.16
N VAL A 454 -6.64 12.00 -20.91
CA VAL A 454 -6.72 10.55 -20.69
C VAL A 454 -6.72 10.30 -19.18
N HIS A 455 -7.60 9.44 -18.67
CA HIS A 455 -7.77 9.24 -17.24
C HIS A 455 -6.53 8.58 -16.59
N GLY A 456 -5.54 9.39 -16.21
CA GLY A 456 -4.21 8.92 -15.84
C GLY A 456 -4.19 7.93 -14.68
N SER A 457 -5.02 8.18 -13.66
CA SER A 457 -5.18 7.25 -12.52
C SER A 457 -5.55 5.84 -12.97
N ASN A 458 -6.35 5.67 -14.03
CA ASN A 458 -6.85 4.36 -14.45
C ASN A 458 -5.83 3.60 -15.30
N ILE A 459 -5.01 4.30 -16.10
CA ILE A 459 -3.89 3.68 -16.82
C ILE A 459 -2.82 3.23 -15.83
N MET A 460 -2.47 4.10 -14.89
CA MET A 460 -1.43 3.81 -13.90
C MET A 460 -1.90 2.77 -12.88
N ALA A 461 -3.20 2.75 -12.54
CA ALA A 461 -3.76 1.75 -11.66
C ALA A 461 -3.57 0.31 -12.19
N ALA A 462 -3.80 0.09 -13.48
CA ALA A 462 -3.64 -1.23 -14.10
C ALA A 462 -2.21 -1.79 -14.04
N ILE A 463 -1.21 -0.95 -13.81
CA ILE A 463 0.20 -1.33 -13.71
C ILE A 463 0.63 -1.40 -12.23
N PHE A 464 0.21 -0.44 -11.41
CA PHE A 464 0.77 -0.20 -10.08
C PHE A 464 -0.13 -0.58 -8.89
N GLU A 465 -1.46 -0.68 -9.03
CA GLU A 465 -2.32 -1.10 -7.90
C GLU A 465 -1.88 -2.45 -7.31
N PRO A 466 -1.58 -3.52 -8.10
CA PRO A 466 -1.13 -4.78 -7.52
C PRO A 466 0.10 -4.63 -6.63
N ILE A 467 1.04 -3.74 -6.99
CA ILE A 467 2.24 -3.43 -6.22
C ILE A 467 1.86 -2.74 -4.90
N TRP A 468 1.11 -1.65 -4.99
CA TRP A 468 0.76 -0.79 -3.85
C TRP A 468 -0.18 -1.48 -2.84
N TRP A 469 -1.03 -2.41 -3.30
CA TRP A 469 -1.86 -3.25 -2.44
C TRP A 469 -1.06 -4.36 -1.77
N MET A 470 -0.14 -5.02 -2.49
CA MET A 470 0.67 -6.09 -1.90
C MET A 470 1.60 -5.54 -0.80
N ILE A 471 2.17 -4.33 -0.99
CA ILE A 471 2.95 -3.65 0.06
C ILE A 471 2.12 -3.39 1.32
N ILE A 472 0.84 -2.99 1.18
CA ILE A 472 -0.07 -2.87 2.33
C ILE A 472 -0.29 -4.23 2.99
N GLY A 473 -0.60 -5.29 2.23
CA GLY A 473 -0.80 -6.63 2.77
C GLY A 473 0.40 -7.17 3.56
N VAL A 474 1.62 -6.84 3.11
CA VAL A 474 2.87 -7.14 3.82
C VAL A 474 3.01 -6.30 5.09
N ASN A 475 2.82 -4.97 5.01
CA ASN A 475 2.88 -4.07 6.17
C ASN A 475 1.87 -4.47 7.26
N THR A 476 0.62 -4.74 6.90
CA THR A 476 -0.42 -5.19 7.82
C THR A 476 0.01 -6.48 8.51
N ALA A 477 0.49 -7.48 7.76
CA ALA A 477 0.92 -8.76 8.33
C ALA A 477 2.10 -8.61 9.31
N LEU A 478 3.13 -7.84 8.93
CA LEU A 478 4.30 -7.58 9.77
C LEU A 478 3.91 -6.85 11.08
N ILE A 479 3.10 -5.80 10.98
CA ILE A 479 2.73 -4.97 12.14
C ILE A 479 1.75 -5.72 13.05
N SER A 480 0.82 -6.50 12.49
CA SER A 480 -0.03 -7.42 13.27
C SER A 480 0.76 -8.56 13.96
N ALA A 481 1.92 -8.93 13.42
CA ALA A 481 2.86 -9.86 14.05
C ALA A 481 3.73 -9.22 15.16
N GLY A 482 3.49 -7.94 15.50
CA GLY A 482 4.19 -7.22 16.56
C GLY A 482 5.34 -6.32 16.10
N LEU A 483 5.61 -6.23 14.79
CA LEU A 483 6.64 -5.33 14.27
C LEU A 483 6.23 -3.86 14.47
N SER A 484 7.19 -3.01 14.86
CA SER A 484 6.94 -1.57 14.98
C SER A 484 6.55 -0.95 13.63
N ALA A 485 5.42 -0.24 13.60
CA ALA A 485 4.91 0.46 12.42
C ALA A 485 5.76 1.68 12.00
N ARG A 486 6.79 2.03 12.77
CA ARG A 486 7.69 3.16 12.50
C ARG A 486 9.01 2.64 11.93
N THR A 487 9.33 3.12 10.72
CA THR A 487 10.48 2.75 9.85
C THR A 487 11.88 2.88 10.46
N ASN A 488 12.02 3.46 11.65
CA ASN A 488 13.30 3.81 12.28
C ASN A 488 14.06 2.60 12.87
N LEU A 489 13.61 1.36 12.59
CA LEU A 489 13.97 0.18 13.37
C LEU A 489 14.16 -1.14 12.59
N ASN A 490 13.69 -1.30 11.34
CA ASN A 490 13.51 -2.67 10.80
C ASN A 490 13.79 -2.94 9.31
N ASP A 491 13.87 -1.96 8.40
CA ASP A 491 14.05 -2.19 6.93
C ASP A 491 13.20 -3.34 6.34
N GLN A 492 11.98 -3.52 6.87
CA GLN A 492 11.07 -4.63 6.54
C GLN A 492 9.69 -4.17 6.07
N VAL A 493 9.30 -2.92 6.38
CA VAL A 493 8.02 -2.33 5.98
C VAL A 493 8.18 -1.33 4.84
N GLY A 494 7.22 -1.32 3.93
CA GLY A 494 7.20 -0.43 2.78
C GLY A 494 6.58 0.93 3.08
N ILE A 495 7.22 2.01 2.63
CA ILE A 495 6.66 3.37 2.74
C ILE A 495 5.46 3.56 1.79
N PHE A 496 5.57 3.06 0.55
CA PHE A 496 4.63 3.32 -0.55
C PHE A 496 3.54 2.24 -0.66
N GLY A 497 2.53 2.31 0.21
CA GLY A 497 1.28 1.56 0.04
C GLY A 497 0.18 2.38 -0.66
N LYS A 498 -0.89 1.76 -1.15
CA LYS A 498 -1.96 2.50 -1.87
C LYS A 498 -2.55 3.68 -1.06
N PRO A 499 -2.91 3.54 0.23
CA PRO A 499 -3.35 4.66 1.07
C PRO A 499 -2.35 5.81 1.18
N PHE A 500 -1.03 5.60 1.08
CA PHE A 500 -0.03 6.68 1.18
C PHE A 500 -0.23 7.74 0.09
N PHE A 501 -0.52 7.30 -1.13
CA PHE A 501 -0.84 8.20 -2.23
C PHE A 501 -2.19 8.90 -2.04
N ASP A 502 -3.16 8.23 -1.40
CA ASP A 502 -4.48 8.80 -1.17
C ASP A 502 -4.47 9.90 -0.09
N ILE A 503 -3.68 9.72 0.97
CA ILE A 503 -3.63 10.66 2.12
C ILE A 503 -2.69 11.86 1.88
N TYR A 504 -1.59 11.68 1.15
CA TYR A 504 -0.57 12.72 0.95
C TYR A 504 -0.53 13.33 -0.46
N MET A 505 -0.95 12.61 -1.51
CA MET A 505 -0.81 13.07 -2.90
C MET A 505 -2.15 13.46 -3.55
N ASN A 506 -3.20 12.64 -3.41
CA ASN A 506 -4.50 12.82 -4.06
C ASN A 506 -5.42 13.82 -3.33
N ILE A 507 -4.89 14.97 -2.87
CA ILE A 507 -5.64 15.93 -2.05
C ILE A 507 -6.66 16.71 -2.92
N GLY A 508 -7.92 16.29 -2.92
CA GLY A 508 -8.90 16.71 -3.93
C GLY A 508 -8.95 15.84 -5.18
N GLY A 509 -8.20 14.74 -5.18
CA GLY A 509 -7.95 13.86 -6.33
C GLY A 509 -6.69 14.24 -7.09
N SER A 510 -6.63 13.88 -8.38
CA SER A 510 -5.44 14.04 -9.22
C SER A 510 -5.02 15.50 -9.40
N GLY A 511 -3.74 15.79 -9.21
CA GLY A 511 -3.18 17.15 -9.29
C GLY A 511 -3.26 17.96 -8.00
N ALA A 512 -3.65 17.35 -6.87
CA ALA A 512 -3.87 18.04 -5.59
C ALA A 512 -4.76 19.28 -5.73
N THR A 513 -5.90 19.10 -6.42
CA THR A 513 -6.80 20.17 -6.90
C THR A 513 -7.66 20.81 -5.82
N LEU A 514 -7.69 20.31 -4.59
CA LEU A 514 -8.47 20.96 -3.52
C LEU A 514 -7.98 22.39 -3.24
N GLY A 515 -6.66 22.59 -3.26
CA GLY A 515 -6.02 23.90 -3.13
C GLY A 515 -6.43 24.85 -4.27
N LEU A 516 -6.52 24.34 -5.50
CA LEU A 516 -7.01 25.08 -6.66
C LEU A 516 -8.45 25.56 -6.44
N LEU A 517 -9.37 24.67 -6.03
CA LEU A 517 -10.78 25.02 -5.81
C LEU A 517 -10.95 26.12 -4.77
N ILE A 518 -10.28 25.98 -3.62
CA ILE A 518 -10.35 26.96 -2.52
C ILE A 518 -9.73 28.30 -2.95
N MET A 519 -8.54 28.28 -3.57
CA MET A 519 -7.86 29.51 -3.98
C MET A 519 -8.51 30.20 -5.17
N VAL A 520 -9.24 29.50 -6.03
CA VAL A 520 -10.06 30.14 -7.08
C VAL A 520 -11.22 30.90 -6.45
N LEU A 521 -11.91 30.35 -5.45
CA LEU A 521 -12.99 31.06 -4.76
C LEU A 521 -12.50 32.35 -4.09
N ILE A 522 -11.31 32.30 -3.47
CA ILE A 522 -10.69 33.44 -2.77
C ILE A 522 -10.08 34.44 -3.77
N LEU A 523 -9.10 34.02 -4.58
CA LEU A 523 -8.20 34.89 -5.34
C LEU A 523 -8.60 35.14 -6.79
N SER A 524 -9.39 34.26 -7.42
CA SER A 524 -9.76 34.45 -8.84
C SER A 524 -10.65 35.68 -9.03
N ARG A 525 -10.65 36.21 -10.26
CA ARG A 525 -11.63 37.20 -10.72
C ARG A 525 -12.66 36.61 -11.67
N ARG A 526 -12.32 35.51 -12.38
CA ARG A 526 -13.19 34.83 -13.36
C ARG A 526 -14.45 34.27 -12.69
N ARG A 527 -15.62 34.78 -13.08
CA ARG A 527 -16.93 34.34 -12.53
C ARG A 527 -17.19 32.86 -12.78
N GLU A 528 -16.95 32.40 -14.01
CA GLU A 528 -17.17 31.02 -14.46
C GLU A 528 -16.44 30.00 -13.58
N LEU A 529 -15.13 30.19 -13.33
CA LEU A 529 -14.32 29.28 -12.52
C LEU A 529 -14.73 29.30 -11.05
N LYS A 530 -15.25 30.43 -10.52
CA LYS A 530 -15.82 30.47 -9.17
C LYS A 530 -17.12 29.68 -9.06
N GLU A 531 -18.01 29.74 -10.04
CA GLU A 531 -19.22 28.91 -10.02
C GLU A 531 -18.87 27.42 -10.13
N VAL A 532 -18.00 27.03 -11.08
CA VAL A 532 -17.47 25.66 -11.18
C VAL A 532 -16.87 25.20 -9.85
N SER A 533 -16.06 26.05 -9.20
CA SER A 533 -15.44 25.72 -7.92
C SER A 533 -16.46 25.47 -6.81
N LYS A 534 -17.56 26.23 -6.74
CA LYS A 534 -18.62 25.98 -5.73
C LYS A 534 -19.31 24.64 -5.93
N TYR A 535 -19.52 24.23 -7.19
CA TYR A 535 -20.15 22.93 -7.49
C TYR A 535 -19.19 21.76 -7.31
N ALA A 536 -17.90 21.96 -7.59
CA ALA A 536 -16.87 20.92 -7.48
C ALA A 536 -16.31 20.74 -6.06
N LEU A 537 -16.27 21.79 -5.22
CA LEU A 537 -15.66 21.74 -3.88
C LEU A 537 -16.23 20.62 -2.98
N PRO A 538 -17.55 20.37 -2.90
CA PRO A 538 -18.07 19.26 -2.10
C PRO A 538 -17.55 17.89 -2.55
N ALA A 539 -17.37 17.68 -3.86
CA ALA A 539 -16.79 16.46 -4.42
C ALA A 539 -15.28 16.37 -4.11
N GLY A 540 -14.57 17.48 -4.25
CA GLY A 540 -13.14 17.59 -3.92
C GLY A 540 -12.82 17.31 -2.45
N CYS A 541 -13.71 17.62 -1.51
CA CYS A 541 -13.53 17.24 -0.10
C CYS A 541 -13.47 15.73 0.14
N PHE A 542 -14.02 14.93 -0.78
CA PHE A 542 -13.95 13.46 -0.81
C PHE A 542 -13.05 12.96 -1.96
N ASN A 543 -12.09 13.78 -2.39
CA ASN A 543 -11.11 13.49 -3.44
C ASN A 543 -11.67 13.16 -4.85
N ILE A 544 -12.95 13.45 -5.11
CA ILE A 544 -13.62 13.25 -6.40
C ILE A 544 -13.36 14.47 -7.29
N ASN A 545 -12.78 14.26 -8.47
CA ASN A 545 -12.07 15.31 -9.23
C ASN A 545 -12.65 15.58 -10.63
N GLU A 546 -13.53 14.72 -11.14
CA GLU A 546 -14.17 14.84 -12.46
C GLU A 546 -14.88 16.20 -12.64
N PRO A 547 -15.61 16.75 -11.64
CA PRO A 547 -16.18 18.10 -11.75
C PRO A 547 -15.12 19.21 -11.91
N VAL A 548 -13.88 18.98 -11.45
CA VAL A 548 -12.76 19.90 -11.63
C VAL A 548 -12.13 19.70 -13.00
N ILE A 549 -11.75 18.47 -13.37
CA ILE A 549 -11.03 18.17 -14.61
C ILE A 549 -11.84 18.57 -15.86
N PHE A 550 -13.15 18.36 -15.84
CA PHE A 550 -14.04 18.74 -16.96
C PHE A 550 -14.64 20.13 -16.81
N GLY A 551 -14.73 20.68 -15.60
CA GLY A 551 -15.24 22.03 -15.34
C GLY A 551 -14.20 23.15 -15.52
N PHE A 552 -12.93 22.86 -15.28
CA PHE A 552 -11.81 23.75 -15.56
C PHE A 552 -11.14 23.41 -16.90
N PRO A 553 -10.53 24.39 -17.59
CA PRO A 553 -9.66 24.12 -18.72
C PRO A 553 -8.28 23.63 -18.24
N LEU A 554 -8.22 22.50 -17.52
CA LEU A 554 -6.98 21.85 -17.08
C LEU A 554 -6.34 21.05 -18.22
N VAL A 555 -7.17 20.31 -18.96
CA VAL A 555 -6.74 19.51 -20.12
C VAL A 555 -6.16 20.40 -21.21
N LEU A 556 -4.97 20.06 -21.70
CA LEU A 556 -4.22 20.73 -22.77
C LEU A 556 -3.90 22.22 -22.54
N ASN A 557 -4.03 22.74 -21.32
CA ASN A 557 -3.72 24.14 -21.00
C ASN A 557 -2.31 24.29 -20.37
N PRO A 558 -1.30 24.79 -21.11
CA PRO A 558 0.08 24.85 -20.62
C PRO A 558 0.26 25.64 -19.32
N THR A 559 -0.68 26.56 -19.01
CA THR A 559 -0.70 27.34 -17.75
C THR A 559 -0.84 26.44 -16.52
N TYR A 560 -1.61 25.34 -16.65
CA TYR A 560 -1.89 24.43 -15.54
C TYR A 560 -1.04 23.15 -15.55
N LEU A 561 -0.28 22.88 -16.61
CA LEU A 561 0.62 21.71 -16.70
C LEU A 561 1.58 21.63 -15.51
N ALA A 562 2.27 22.73 -15.21
CA ALA A 562 3.28 22.78 -14.15
C ALA A 562 2.71 22.53 -12.75
N PRO A 563 1.68 23.24 -12.24
CA PRO A 563 1.14 22.97 -10.92
C PRO A 563 0.47 21.60 -10.85
N PHE A 564 -0.20 21.15 -11.92
CA PHE A 564 -0.89 19.86 -11.93
C PHE A 564 0.06 18.66 -11.81
N ILE A 565 1.33 18.80 -12.24
CA ILE A 565 2.38 17.80 -12.01
C ILE A 565 3.13 18.06 -10.69
N LEU A 566 3.61 19.27 -10.45
CA LEU A 566 4.49 19.58 -9.31
C LEU A 566 3.76 19.47 -7.96
N SER A 567 2.49 19.87 -7.90
CA SER A 567 1.70 19.90 -6.66
C SER A 567 1.56 18.52 -6.01
N PRO A 568 1.06 17.46 -6.70
CA PRO A 568 1.04 16.11 -6.12
C PRO A 568 2.43 15.51 -5.93
N MET A 569 3.41 15.81 -6.80
CA MET A 569 4.79 15.30 -6.64
C MET A 569 5.46 15.83 -5.36
N THR A 570 5.35 17.14 -5.08
CA THR A 570 5.90 17.74 -3.86
C THR A 570 5.18 17.21 -2.62
N ALA A 571 3.86 17.05 -2.67
CA ALA A 571 3.08 16.51 -1.56
C ALA A 571 3.43 15.03 -1.26
N MET A 572 3.64 14.21 -2.29
CA MET A 572 4.17 12.84 -2.18
C MET A 572 5.58 12.82 -1.55
N LEU A 573 6.47 13.70 -2.00
CA LEU A 573 7.83 13.82 -1.46
C LEU A 573 7.85 14.22 0.02
N ILE A 574 6.97 15.14 0.45
CA ILE A 574 6.84 15.54 1.87
C ILE A 574 6.40 14.33 2.72
N GLY A 575 5.38 13.58 2.27
CA GLY A 575 4.96 12.34 2.92
C GLY A 575 6.09 11.31 3.02
N TRP A 576 6.88 11.16 1.95
CA TRP A 576 8.01 10.22 1.93
C TRP A 576 9.14 10.66 2.86
N VAL A 577 9.47 11.96 2.91
CA VAL A 577 10.48 12.49 3.85
C VAL A 577 10.02 12.28 5.30
N ALA A 578 8.75 12.51 5.60
CA ALA A 578 8.20 12.37 6.95
C ALA A 578 8.09 10.91 7.44
N THR A 579 7.65 9.98 6.58
CA THR A 579 7.49 8.55 6.93
C THR A 579 8.78 7.74 6.71
N GLY A 580 9.62 8.12 5.74
CA GLY A 580 10.93 7.54 5.48
C GLY A 580 12.02 8.23 6.31
N PRO A 581 12.94 9.00 5.70
CA PRO A 581 14.15 9.52 6.36
C PRO A 581 14.00 10.24 7.72
N LEU A 582 12.87 10.87 8.02
CA LEU A 582 12.66 11.56 9.31
C LEU A 582 11.90 10.72 10.35
N HIS A 583 11.26 9.63 9.93
CA HIS A 583 10.55 8.69 10.81
C HIS A 583 9.55 9.35 11.78
N LEU A 584 8.92 10.45 11.36
CA LEU A 584 8.00 11.25 12.18
C LEU A 584 6.64 10.58 12.30
N VAL A 585 6.25 9.80 11.29
CA VAL A 585 4.95 9.14 11.16
C VAL A 585 5.16 7.68 10.80
N ASN A 586 4.31 6.80 11.32
CA ASN A 586 4.25 5.39 10.92
C ASN A 586 4.04 5.20 9.41
N VAL A 587 4.37 4.01 8.90
CA VAL A 587 3.95 3.60 7.54
C VAL A 587 2.44 3.45 7.45
N VAL A 588 1.92 3.41 6.23
CA VAL A 588 0.55 2.98 5.99
C VAL A 588 0.44 1.46 6.12
N TYR A 589 -0.50 0.99 6.94
CA TYR A 589 -0.75 -0.44 7.16
C TYR A 589 -2.23 -0.78 7.39
N VAL A 590 -3.09 0.23 7.50
CA VAL A 590 -4.54 0.07 7.54
C VAL A 590 -5.12 0.56 6.20
N THR A 591 -6.04 -0.20 5.62
CA THR A 591 -6.67 0.15 4.34
C THR A 591 -7.80 1.14 4.54
N VAL A 592 -7.68 2.33 3.96
CA VAL A 592 -8.71 3.38 4.03
C VAL A 592 -9.25 3.69 2.64
N PRO A 593 -10.57 3.90 2.43
CA PRO A 593 -11.11 4.33 1.14
C PRO A 593 -10.47 5.64 0.69
N TRP A 594 -10.08 5.72 -0.59
CA TRP A 594 -9.51 6.93 -1.19
C TRP A 594 -10.46 8.15 -1.17
N THR A 595 -11.77 7.91 -1.03
CA THR A 595 -12.79 8.95 -0.87
C THR A 595 -12.85 9.55 0.55
N THR A 596 -12.14 8.97 1.52
CA THR A 596 -12.05 9.52 2.88
C THR A 596 -11.35 10.89 2.83
N PRO A 597 -11.85 11.93 3.52
CA PRO A 597 -11.16 13.20 3.62
C PRO A 597 -9.70 13.00 4.05
N TRP A 598 -8.75 13.47 3.24
CA TRP A 598 -7.34 13.07 3.25
C TRP A 598 -6.68 13.17 4.63
N PHE A 599 -7.02 14.20 5.42
CA PHE A 599 -6.49 14.41 6.79
C PHE A 599 -7.03 13.41 7.82
N LEU A 600 -8.27 12.92 7.67
CA LEU A 600 -8.79 11.81 8.48
C LEU A 600 -8.16 10.50 8.03
N GLY A 601 -8.08 10.29 6.71
CA GLY A 601 -7.44 9.12 6.12
C GLY A 601 -5.98 8.97 6.58
N ALA A 602 -5.27 10.08 6.75
CA ALA A 602 -3.89 10.09 7.22
C ALA A 602 -3.73 9.44 8.62
N ILE A 603 -4.59 9.80 9.58
CA ILE A 603 -4.62 9.16 10.91
C ILE A 603 -4.94 7.67 10.75
N LEU A 604 -5.98 7.37 9.98
CA LEU A 604 -6.60 6.05 9.98
C LEU A 604 -5.75 5.01 9.26
N ALA A 605 -5.01 5.40 8.21
CA ALA A 605 -4.12 4.51 7.46
C ALA A 605 -2.80 4.19 8.18
N THR A 606 -2.34 5.09 9.07
CA THR A 606 -1.06 5.01 9.79
C THR A 606 -1.21 4.70 11.29
N VAL A 607 -2.43 4.83 11.81
CA VAL A 607 -2.79 4.81 13.24
C VAL A 607 -1.93 5.78 14.07
N ASP A 608 -1.53 6.90 13.46
CA ASP A 608 -0.62 7.89 14.03
C ASP A 608 -1.21 9.31 13.93
N PRO A 609 -1.54 9.97 15.06
CA PRO A 609 -2.04 11.36 15.05
C PRO A 609 -1.09 12.37 14.41
N MET A 610 0.22 12.09 14.37
CA MET A 610 1.20 12.97 13.72
C MET A 610 0.99 13.06 12.20
N ALA A 611 0.34 12.06 11.60
CA ALA A 611 -0.01 12.05 10.18
C ALA A 611 -0.91 13.22 9.75
N ILE A 612 -1.74 13.76 10.66
CA ILE A 612 -2.57 14.96 10.38
C ILE A 612 -1.68 16.13 10.00
N LEU A 613 -0.63 16.38 10.79
CA LEU A 613 0.25 17.53 10.59
C LEU A 613 0.95 17.45 9.23
N ILE A 614 1.42 16.25 8.87
CA ILE A 614 2.04 16.01 7.55
C ILE A 614 1.02 16.20 6.42
N ALA A 615 -0.20 15.66 6.55
CA ALA A 615 -1.26 15.83 5.54
C ALA A 615 -1.68 17.31 5.38
N LEU A 616 -1.67 18.10 6.45
CA LEU A 616 -1.91 19.54 6.40
C LEU A 616 -0.74 20.30 5.75
N ILE A 617 0.51 19.94 6.04
CA ILE A 617 1.70 20.51 5.36
C ILE A 617 1.63 20.21 3.85
N CYS A 618 1.32 18.96 3.47
CA CYS A 618 1.11 18.57 2.07
C CYS A 618 0.03 19.42 1.40
N PHE A 619 -1.12 19.66 2.05
CA PHE A 619 -2.18 20.54 1.55
C PHE A 619 -1.72 22.00 1.42
N VAL A 620 -0.98 22.55 2.39
CA VAL A 620 -0.50 23.93 2.35
C VAL A 620 0.51 24.14 1.21
N VAL A 621 1.48 23.24 1.06
CA VAL A 621 2.51 23.34 0.00
C VAL A 621 1.91 23.11 -1.39
N SER A 622 1.05 22.11 -1.56
CA SER A 622 0.32 21.88 -2.82
C SER A 622 -0.54 23.09 -3.22
N THR A 623 -1.23 23.71 -2.25
CA THR A 623 -2.01 24.94 -2.46
C THR A 623 -1.11 26.12 -2.85
N ALA A 624 0.04 26.30 -2.18
CA ALA A 624 0.99 27.37 -2.50
C ALA A 624 1.53 27.26 -3.93
N ILE A 625 1.77 26.03 -4.42
CA ILE A 625 2.15 25.76 -5.82
C ILE A 625 1.06 26.21 -6.81
N TRP A 626 -0.22 26.06 -6.48
CA TRP A 626 -1.34 26.45 -7.35
C TRP A 626 -1.54 27.98 -7.48
N ILE A 627 -1.29 28.75 -6.42
CA ILE A 627 -1.54 30.21 -6.35
C ILE A 627 -0.97 31.00 -7.55
N PRO A 628 0.33 30.92 -7.91
CA PRO A 628 0.88 31.73 -9.00
C PRO A 628 0.23 31.44 -10.36
N PHE A 629 -0.17 30.19 -10.61
CA PHE A 629 -0.80 29.80 -11.87
C PHE A 629 -2.27 30.22 -11.96
N ILE A 630 -2.99 30.27 -10.83
CA ILE A 630 -4.33 30.88 -10.77
C ILE A 630 -4.26 32.37 -11.14
N LEU A 631 -3.29 33.10 -10.58
CA LEU A 631 -3.09 34.52 -10.89
C LEU A 631 -2.66 34.74 -12.36
N LEU A 632 -1.77 33.89 -12.88
CA LEU A 632 -1.34 33.91 -14.27
C LEU A 632 -2.48 33.61 -15.26
N ASP A 633 -3.34 32.63 -14.96
CA ASP A 633 -4.51 32.31 -15.79
C ASP A 633 -5.50 33.48 -15.83
N ASN A 634 -5.86 34.07 -14.67
CA ASN A 634 -6.71 35.26 -14.63
C ASN A 634 -6.13 36.39 -15.50
N MET A 635 -4.84 36.70 -15.33
CA MET A 635 -4.16 37.74 -16.09
C MET A 635 -4.17 37.46 -17.59
N THR A 636 -3.95 36.21 -17.99
CA THR A 636 -3.91 35.79 -19.40
C THR A 636 -5.31 35.80 -20.02
N TYR A 637 -6.32 35.34 -19.29
CA TYR A 637 -7.74 35.39 -19.67
C TYR A 637 -8.19 36.82 -19.94
N TYR A 638 -8.06 37.74 -18.97
CA TYR A 638 -8.52 39.12 -19.15
C TYR A 638 -7.72 39.90 -20.20
N ARG A 639 -6.41 39.63 -20.35
CA ARG A 639 -5.60 40.17 -21.46
C ARG A 639 -6.06 39.68 -22.84
N LYS A 640 -6.51 38.41 -22.94
CA LYS A 640 -7.05 37.85 -24.17
C LYS A 640 -8.44 38.42 -24.44
N LEU A 641 -9.34 38.41 -23.45
CA LEU A 641 -10.70 38.93 -23.54
C LEU A 641 -10.69 40.39 -24.02
N LYS A 642 -9.91 41.28 -23.40
CA LYS A 642 -9.74 42.67 -23.84
C LYS A 642 -9.32 42.85 -25.31
N LYS A 643 -8.66 41.85 -25.92
CA LYS A 643 -8.21 41.88 -27.32
C LYS A 643 -9.20 41.22 -28.29
N THR A 644 -9.95 40.20 -27.84
CA THR A 644 -10.86 39.43 -28.71
C THR A 644 -12.30 39.89 -28.62
N ASP A 645 -12.72 40.36 -27.45
CA ASP A 645 -14.07 40.84 -27.14
C ASP A 645 -13.99 41.94 -26.07
N PRO A 646 -13.81 43.22 -26.48
CA PRO A 646 -13.76 44.34 -25.57
C PRO A 646 -15.07 44.55 -24.78
N VAL A 647 -16.21 44.20 -25.36
CA VAL A 647 -17.53 44.40 -24.74
C VAL A 647 -17.71 43.43 -23.57
N ALA A 648 -17.47 42.13 -23.78
CA ALA A 648 -17.51 41.15 -22.71
C ALA A 648 -16.45 41.43 -21.61
N TYR A 649 -15.30 42.01 -21.98
CA TYR A 649 -14.31 42.48 -21.02
C TYR A 649 -14.85 43.64 -20.15
N GLU A 650 -15.53 44.61 -20.73
CA GLU A 650 -16.13 45.73 -19.99
C GLU A 650 -17.27 45.27 -19.07
N GLU A 651 -18.12 44.34 -19.50
CA GLU A 651 -19.18 43.75 -18.67
C GLU A 651 -18.61 43.00 -17.45
N GLU A 652 -17.58 42.17 -17.65
CA GLU A 652 -16.86 41.49 -16.56
C GLU A 652 -16.23 42.51 -15.59
N MET A 653 -15.58 43.54 -16.10
CA MET A 653 -14.98 44.59 -15.26
C MET A 653 -16.04 45.41 -14.53
N LYS A 654 -17.18 45.70 -15.15
CA LYS A 654 -18.33 46.36 -14.51
C LYS A 654 -18.84 45.49 -13.37
N TYR A 655 -19.06 44.20 -13.58
CA TYR A 655 -19.48 43.27 -12.51
C TYR A 655 -18.48 43.20 -11.34
N LEU A 656 -17.17 43.29 -11.61
CA LEU A 656 -16.12 43.26 -10.59
C LEU A 656 -16.00 44.55 -9.76
N HIS A 657 -16.31 45.72 -10.31
CA HIS A 657 -16.15 47.01 -9.62
C HIS A 657 -17.48 47.61 -9.13
N ASP A 658 -18.55 47.51 -9.91
CA ASP A 658 -19.88 48.02 -9.55
C ASP A 658 -20.64 47.00 -8.67
N LYS A 659 -20.99 47.43 -7.45
CA LYS A 659 -21.74 46.62 -6.47
C LYS A 659 -23.24 46.57 -6.81
N THR A 660 -23.79 47.62 -7.41
CA THR A 660 -25.20 47.75 -7.78
C THR A 660 -25.52 46.84 -8.96
N TYR A 661 -24.74 46.95 -10.05
CA TYR A 661 -24.85 46.07 -11.21
C TYR A 661 -24.64 44.59 -10.84
N ARG A 662 -23.66 44.28 -9.97
CA ARG A 662 -23.45 42.93 -9.43
C ARG A 662 -24.66 42.38 -8.69
N ASN A 663 -25.36 43.21 -7.92
CA ASN A 663 -26.55 42.81 -7.18
C ASN A 663 -27.75 42.61 -8.11
N GLN A 664 -27.92 43.45 -9.13
CA GLN A 664 -28.93 43.29 -10.17
C GLN A 664 -28.76 41.94 -10.91
N VAL A 665 -27.57 41.68 -11.46
CA VAL A 665 -27.28 40.43 -12.19
C VAL A 665 -27.49 39.18 -11.30
N LYS A 666 -27.22 39.27 -9.99
CA LYS A 666 -27.54 38.20 -9.03
C LYS A 666 -29.04 38.04 -8.77
N ALA A 667 -29.81 39.13 -8.77
CA ALA A 667 -31.26 39.09 -8.59
C ALA A 667 -31.94 38.48 -9.81
N GLU A 668 -31.53 38.87 -11.02
CA GLU A 668 -31.98 38.31 -12.30
C GLU A 668 -31.72 36.80 -12.37
N ALA A 669 -30.47 36.36 -12.14
CA ALA A 669 -30.12 34.93 -12.12
C ALA A 669 -30.86 34.14 -11.02
N LYS A 670 -31.24 34.78 -9.90
CA LYS A 670 -32.06 34.15 -8.84
C LYS A 670 -33.52 34.02 -9.28
N ALA A 671 -34.06 35.02 -9.98
CA ALA A 671 -35.41 34.98 -10.54
C ALA A 671 -35.53 33.89 -11.62
N GLU A 672 -34.57 33.83 -12.55
CA GLU A 672 -34.49 32.79 -13.59
C GLU A 672 -34.40 31.37 -12.98
N LYS A 673 -33.54 31.17 -11.98
CA LYS A 673 -33.42 29.88 -11.28
C LYS A 673 -34.68 29.49 -10.50
N ASN A 674 -35.46 30.46 -10.03
CA ASN A 674 -36.76 30.21 -9.40
C ASN A 674 -37.81 29.84 -10.46
N GLN A 675 -37.83 30.52 -11.60
CA GLN A 675 -38.72 30.21 -12.73
C GLN A 675 -38.46 28.79 -13.25
N ALA A 676 -37.20 28.44 -13.51
CA ALA A 676 -36.81 27.09 -13.94
C ALA A 676 -37.23 25.98 -12.94
N LYS A 677 -37.24 26.27 -11.62
CA LYS A 677 -37.77 25.34 -10.60
C LYS A 677 -39.29 25.18 -10.69
N ILE A 678 -40.02 26.27 -10.93
CA ILE A 678 -41.48 26.25 -11.12
C ILE A 678 -41.83 25.40 -12.34
N ASP A 679 -41.13 25.61 -13.46
CA ASP A 679 -41.41 24.89 -14.70
C ASP A 679 -41.00 23.42 -14.64
N LEU A 680 -39.89 23.08 -13.96
CA LEU A 680 -39.54 21.69 -13.64
C LEU A 680 -40.60 21.02 -12.74
N LYS A 681 -41.20 21.76 -11.80
CA LYS A 681 -42.29 21.24 -10.95
C LYS A 681 -43.54 20.96 -11.79
N LYS A 682 -43.97 21.91 -12.64
CA LYS A 682 -45.09 21.70 -13.59
C LYS A 682 -44.84 20.50 -14.50
N ALA A 683 -43.64 20.35 -15.06
CA ALA A 683 -43.29 19.22 -15.92
C ALA A 683 -43.37 17.87 -15.18
N ARG A 684 -42.93 17.82 -13.91
CA ARG A 684 -43.07 16.62 -13.06
C ARG A 684 -44.53 16.31 -12.70
N GLU A 685 -45.36 17.32 -12.53
CA GLU A 685 -46.79 17.18 -12.24
C GLU A 685 -47.57 16.71 -13.48
N ALA A 686 -47.29 17.28 -14.66
CA ALA A 686 -47.83 16.83 -15.94
C ALA A 686 -47.47 15.36 -16.21
N LYS A 687 -46.20 14.98 -16.06
CA LYS A 687 -45.75 13.58 -16.26
C LYS A 687 -46.37 12.59 -15.25
N LYS A 688 -46.70 13.05 -14.04
CA LYS A 688 -47.48 12.28 -13.05
C LYS A 688 -48.96 12.17 -13.43
N ALA A 689 -49.53 13.18 -14.09
CA ALA A 689 -50.90 13.14 -14.59
C ALA A 689 -51.02 12.15 -15.77
N GLU A 690 -50.13 12.21 -16.76
CA GLU A 690 -50.06 11.24 -17.86
C GLU A 690 -49.93 9.79 -17.35
N HIS A 691 -49.06 9.57 -16.36
CA HIS A 691 -48.87 8.22 -15.81
C HIS A 691 -50.09 7.73 -14.98
N ARG A 692 -50.95 8.64 -14.51
CA ARG A 692 -52.23 8.31 -13.87
C ARG A 692 -53.35 8.08 -14.88
N SER A 693 -53.36 8.79 -16.02
CA SER A 693 -54.32 8.54 -17.10
C SER A 693 -54.00 7.25 -17.87
N ALA A 694 -52.73 6.88 -18.02
CA ALA A 694 -52.31 5.60 -18.61
C ALA A 694 -52.46 4.38 -17.67
N LYS A 695 -53.00 4.59 -16.46
CA LYS A 695 -53.33 3.54 -15.47
C LYS A 695 -54.83 3.40 -15.22
N LYS A 696 -55.64 4.19 -15.92
CA LYS A 696 -57.10 4.06 -16.02
C LYS A 696 -57.46 3.56 -17.41
#